data_AF-A0A452VPB8-F1
#
_entry.id   AF-A0A452VPB8-F1
#
_cell.length_a   1.000
_cell.length_b   1.000
_cell.length_c   1.000
_cell.angle_alpha   90.00
_cell.angle_beta   90.00
_cell.angle_gamma   90.00
#
_symmetry.space_group_name_H-M   'P 1'
#
loop_
_entity.id
_entity.type
_entity.pdbx_description
1 polymer ?
#
loop_
_entity_poly.entity_id
_entity_poly.type
_entity_poly.pdbx_seq_one_letter_code
_entity_poly.pdbx_strand_id
1 'polypeptide(L)'
;DQDTSNFGRSSSVSSGLFLVHLASCVTSVFHLFLMEPKGLQASFPCFVVHLDFTSASNLTSHVDSTLLQVDLAGALVAGGPSHTGREEHVVVEVTQADVPGSRRRRPQQVTQNWTVFLNPRRSERLVVSRTFEILSRDTVSVSIRASFQQTQAVPLLMAHQYLRASIEAQVTIAVVILAGVYMLIIFEIVHRTLAAMLGSLAALAALAVIGDRPSLTHVVEWIDFETLALLFGMMILVAIFSETGFFDYCAVKTYRLSRGRVWAMIIMLCLIAAVLSAFLDNVTTLLLFTPVTIRLCEVLNLDPRQVLIAEVIFTNIGGAATAIGDPPNVIIVSNQELRKMGLDFAGFTAHMFVGICFILLFSFPLFRLLFWNKKLYNKEPSEIVELKHEIHVWRLTAQRISPASREETAVRGLLLGKVRALEHLLARRLHTFHRQISQEDKNWETNIQELQKKHRISDKILLTKCLMVLGFVIFMFFLNSFVPGVHLDLGWIAILGAIWLLILADIHDFEIILHRVEWATLLFFAALFVLMEALAHLHLIEYVGEQTALLIKMVPEDQRLTTAIILVVWVSAIASSLIDNIPFTATMIPVLLNLSQDPEVSLPAPPLMYALALGACLGGNGTLIGASANVVCAGIAEQHGYGFSFMEFFRLGFPMMLVSCTVGMCYLLVAHVVMGWN
;
A
#
# COMPACT_ATOMS: atom_id res chain seq x y z
N ASP A 1 9.53 42.09 11.90
CA ASP A 1 8.54 41.41 12.77
C ASP A 1 7.06 41.76 12.52
N GLN A 2 6.65 42.24 11.34
CA GLN A 2 5.21 42.35 11.00
C GLN A 2 4.79 41.66 9.69
N ASP A 3 5.72 41.22 8.83
CA ASP A 3 5.36 40.56 7.55
C ASP A 3 5.31 39.02 7.60
N THR A 4 5.81 38.38 8.67
CA THR A 4 5.77 36.92 8.82
C THR A 4 4.48 36.38 9.46
N SER A 5 3.60 37.23 9.98
CA SER A 5 2.34 36.81 10.63
C SER A 5 1.14 36.70 9.68
N ASN A 6 1.21 37.29 8.48
CA ASN A 6 0.09 37.27 7.53
C ASN A 6 0.07 36.03 6.62
N PHE A 7 1.22 35.39 6.38
CA PHE A 7 1.27 34.15 5.57
C PHE A 7 0.72 32.92 6.30
N GLY A 8 0.81 32.87 7.63
CA GLY A 8 0.24 31.78 8.44
C GLY A 8 -1.28 31.85 8.64
N ARG A 9 -1.88 33.05 8.49
CA ARG A 9 -3.33 33.23 8.62
C ARG A 9 -4.09 32.83 7.35
N SER A 10 -3.53 33.03 6.15
CA SER A 10 -4.24 32.65 4.91
C SER A 10 -4.24 31.12 4.67
N SER A 11 -3.17 30.41 5.07
CA SER A 11 -3.12 28.94 4.97
C SER A 11 -4.06 28.29 5.99
N SER A 12 -4.10 28.78 7.24
CA SER A 12 -5.02 28.29 8.28
C SER A 12 -6.50 28.52 7.94
N VAL A 13 -6.83 29.66 7.33
CA VAL A 13 -8.22 29.94 6.88
C VAL A 13 -8.59 29.09 5.67
N SER A 14 -7.67 28.83 4.74
CA SER A 14 -7.90 27.92 3.60
C SER A 14 -8.10 26.47 4.05
N SER A 15 -7.29 25.98 5.00
CA SER A 15 -7.44 24.64 5.57
C SER A 15 -8.73 24.51 6.39
N GLY A 16 -9.11 25.56 7.12
CA GLY A 16 -10.38 25.63 7.85
C GLY A 16 -11.61 25.62 6.93
N LEU A 17 -11.57 26.36 5.81
CA LEU A 17 -12.65 26.36 4.82
C LEU A 17 -12.78 25.00 4.13
N PHE A 18 -11.65 24.36 3.82
CA PHE A 18 -11.62 23.01 3.26
C PHE A 18 -12.22 21.98 4.22
N LEU A 19 -11.87 22.03 5.51
CA LEU A 19 -12.46 21.19 6.56
C LEU A 19 -13.97 21.40 6.72
N VAL A 20 -14.46 22.64 6.59
CA VAL A 20 -15.90 22.94 6.66
C VAL A 20 -16.64 22.43 5.43
N HIS A 21 -16.07 22.57 4.22
CA HIS A 21 -16.65 22.00 3.01
C HIS A 21 -16.63 20.47 3.03
N LEU A 22 -15.55 19.87 3.54
CA LEU A 22 -15.43 18.43 3.72
C LEU A 22 -16.44 17.92 4.75
N ALA A 23 -16.58 18.59 5.90
CA ALA A 23 -17.58 18.26 6.91
C ALA A 23 -19.00 18.40 6.34
N SER A 24 -19.29 19.45 5.58
CA SER A 24 -20.58 19.61 4.89
C SER A 24 -20.82 18.49 3.87
N CYS A 25 -19.79 18.08 3.12
CA CYS A 25 -19.89 16.98 2.15
C CYS A 25 -20.13 15.64 2.86
N VAL A 26 -19.38 15.36 3.94
CA VAL A 26 -19.58 14.20 4.82
C VAL A 26 -21.00 14.19 5.40
N THR A 27 -21.50 15.34 5.86
CA THR A 27 -22.86 15.45 6.42
C THR A 27 -23.94 15.25 5.35
N SER A 28 -23.73 15.77 4.13
CA SER A 28 -24.63 15.55 2.99
C SER A 28 -24.63 14.09 2.53
N VAL A 29 -23.46 13.43 2.52
CA VAL A 29 -23.31 11.99 2.24
C VAL A 29 -23.99 11.16 3.32
N PHE A 30 -23.83 11.51 4.60
CA PHE A 30 -24.49 10.84 5.71
C PHE A 30 -26.02 11.01 5.64
N HIS A 31 -26.50 12.18 5.23
CA HIS A 31 -27.92 12.42 4.94
C HIS A 31 -28.43 11.61 3.75
N LEU A 32 -27.59 11.37 2.73
CA LEU A 32 -27.92 10.52 1.58
C LEU A 32 -28.07 9.04 2.02
N PHE A 33 -27.26 8.61 2.99
CA PHE A 33 -27.26 7.26 3.56
C PHE A 33 -28.44 7.03 4.52
N LEU A 34 -28.86 8.05 5.28
CA LEU A 34 -30.00 8.00 6.21
C LEU A 34 -31.38 8.15 5.53
N MET A 35 -31.45 8.46 4.24
CA MET A 35 -32.73 8.42 3.53
C MET A 35 -33.18 6.97 3.34
N GLU A 36 -34.08 6.53 4.23
CA GLU A 36 -34.90 5.34 4.07
C GLU A 36 -35.51 5.26 2.65
N PRO A 37 -35.67 4.04 2.12
CA PRO A 37 -36.13 3.83 0.78
C PRO A 37 -37.55 4.36 0.62
N LYS A 38 -37.71 5.50 -0.05
CA LYS A 38 -38.86 5.65 -0.94
C LYS A 38 -38.61 4.72 -2.13
N GLY A 39 -38.76 3.42 -1.88
CA GLY A 39 -38.71 2.40 -2.91
C GLY A 39 -39.73 2.77 -3.97
N LEU A 40 -39.24 3.13 -5.15
CA LEU A 40 -40.01 2.96 -6.36
C LEU A 40 -40.13 1.44 -6.53
N GLN A 41 -41.14 0.88 -5.88
CA GLN A 41 -41.51 -0.52 -5.98
C GLN A 41 -42.07 -0.70 -7.41
N ALA A 42 -41.17 -0.88 -8.38
CA ALA A 42 -41.57 -1.28 -9.72
C ALA A 42 -42.32 -2.61 -9.55
N SER A 43 -43.62 -2.57 -9.81
CA SER A 43 -44.52 -3.70 -9.64
C SER A 43 -43.98 -4.84 -10.48
N PHE A 44 -43.79 -6.03 -9.91
CA PHE A 44 -43.40 -7.22 -10.66
C PHE A 44 -44.63 -7.77 -11.39
N PRO A 45 -44.82 -7.59 -12.71
CA PRO A 45 -45.87 -8.31 -13.41
C PRO A 45 -45.50 -9.80 -13.45
N CYS A 46 -46.30 -10.63 -12.78
CA CYS A 46 -46.26 -12.06 -12.97
C CYS A 46 -47.06 -12.39 -14.22
N PHE A 47 -46.40 -12.94 -15.23
CA PHE A 47 -47.04 -13.37 -16.46
C PHE A 47 -47.28 -14.87 -16.40
N VAL A 48 -48.54 -15.27 -16.65
CA VAL A 48 -48.88 -16.66 -16.94
C VAL A 48 -48.91 -16.79 -18.45
N VAL A 49 -47.92 -17.47 -19.01
CA VAL A 49 -47.70 -17.46 -20.45
C VAL A 49 -48.28 -18.74 -21.06
N HIS A 50 -49.11 -18.57 -22.08
CA HIS A 50 -49.81 -19.63 -22.82
C HIS A 50 -49.45 -19.58 -24.31
N LEU A 51 -50.03 -20.50 -25.11
CA LEU A 51 -49.85 -20.54 -26.57
C LEU A 51 -50.10 -19.15 -27.19
N ASP A 52 -49.15 -18.66 -27.98
CA ASP A 52 -49.19 -17.35 -28.65
C ASP A 52 -49.44 -16.14 -27.73
N PHE A 53 -48.73 -16.08 -26.59
CA PHE A 53 -48.80 -14.94 -25.69
C PHE A 53 -47.99 -13.74 -26.20
N THR A 54 -48.65 -12.58 -26.25
CA THR A 54 -48.01 -11.28 -26.44
C THR A 54 -48.46 -10.33 -25.35
N SER A 55 -47.51 -9.70 -24.67
CA SER A 55 -47.77 -8.64 -23.70
C SER A 55 -46.77 -7.52 -23.90
N ALA A 56 -47.24 -6.29 -23.92
CA ALA A 56 -46.40 -5.10 -24.05
C ALA A 56 -46.61 -4.20 -22.84
N SER A 57 -45.52 -3.79 -22.20
CA SER A 57 -45.51 -2.75 -21.18
C SER A 57 -44.80 -1.51 -21.72
N ASN A 58 -45.47 -0.36 -21.59
CA ASN A 58 -44.87 0.93 -21.92
C ASN A 58 -44.19 1.48 -20.67
N LEU A 59 -42.88 1.72 -20.79
CA LEU A 59 -42.05 2.26 -19.73
C LEU A 59 -41.71 3.71 -20.06
N THR A 60 -42.20 4.61 -19.22
CA THR A 60 -41.86 6.04 -19.26
C THR A 60 -40.78 6.30 -18.21
N SER A 61 -39.56 6.61 -18.63
CA SER A 61 -38.51 7.08 -17.72
C SER A 61 -38.44 8.60 -17.72
N HIS A 62 -38.39 9.21 -16.53
CA HIS A 62 -38.08 10.63 -16.36
C HIS A 62 -36.59 10.88 -16.03
N VAL A 63 -35.75 9.84 -16.11
CA VAL A 63 -34.37 9.86 -15.62
C VAL A 63 -33.41 9.55 -16.76
N ASP A 64 -32.40 10.42 -16.93
CA ASP A 64 -31.26 10.20 -17.82
C ASP A 64 -30.53 8.92 -17.43
N SER A 65 -30.78 7.81 -18.14
CA SER A 65 -30.05 6.57 -17.92
C SER A 65 -29.95 5.80 -19.24
N THR A 66 -28.72 5.39 -19.56
CA THR A 66 -28.30 4.85 -20.86
C THR A 66 -28.42 3.33 -20.95
N LEU A 67 -28.77 2.64 -19.86
CA LEU A 67 -28.90 1.17 -19.82
C LEU A 67 -30.16 0.72 -19.07
N LEU A 68 -30.98 -0.11 -19.73
CA LEU A 68 -32.13 -0.83 -19.15
C LEU A 68 -31.75 -2.28 -18.92
N GLN A 69 -31.69 -2.70 -17.67
CA GLN A 69 -31.59 -4.12 -17.34
C GLN A 69 -33.00 -4.73 -17.30
N VAL A 70 -33.17 -5.84 -18.00
CA VAL A 70 -34.40 -6.65 -17.96
C VAL A 70 -34.02 -8.02 -17.41
N ASP A 71 -34.64 -8.37 -16.28
CA ASP A 71 -34.50 -9.67 -15.64
C ASP A 71 -35.74 -10.52 -15.92
N LEU A 72 -35.51 -11.77 -16.30
CA LEU A 72 -36.53 -12.74 -16.59
C LEU A 72 -36.29 -13.96 -15.70
N ALA A 73 -37.28 -14.33 -14.89
CA ALA A 73 -37.17 -15.42 -13.93
C ALA A 73 -38.25 -16.48 -14.19
N GLY A 74 -37.83 -17.75 -14.24
CA GLY A 74 -38.72 -18.89 -14.48
C GLY A 74 -37.96 -20.20 -14.77
N ALA A 75 -38.64 -21.15 -15.42
CA ALA A 75 -38.04 -22.43 -15.84
C ALA A 75 -37.17 -22.25 -17.10
N LEU A 76 -36.08 -21.48 -16.98
CA LEU A 76 -35.22 -21.03 -18.08
C LEU A 76 -33.97 -21.91 -18.25
N VAL A 77 -33.38 -21.90 -19.46
CA VAL A 77 -32.12 -22.59 -19.78
C VAL A 77 -30.99 -21.57 -19.88
N ALA A 78 -29.92 -21.76 -19.09
CA ALA A 78 -28.67 -21.02 -19.19
C ALA A 78 -27.82 -21.60 -20.34
N GLY A 79 -28.10 -21.21 -21.58
CA GLY A 79 -27.32 -21.65 -22.74
C GLY A 79 -28.03 -21.45 -24.08
N GLY A 80 -27.24 -21.34 -25.15
CA GLY A 80 -27.74 -21.33 -26.53
C GLY A 80 -28.46 -22.63 -26.90
N PRO A 81 -29.09 -22.68 -28.09
CA PRO A 81 -29.98 -23.77 -28.47
C PRO A 81 -29.26 -25.11 -28.37
N SER A 82 -29.84 -26.08 -27.65
CA SER A 82 -29.34 -27.44 -27.71
C SER A 82 -29.66 -28.04 -29.09
N HIS A 83 -28.88 -29.03 -29.54
CA HIS A 83 -28.93 -29.59 -30.91
C HIS A 83 -30.27 -30.22 -31.36
N THR A 84 -31.33 -30.12 -30.55
CA THR A 84 -32.68 -30.56 -30.87
C THR A 84 -33.59 -29.36 -31.11
N GLY A 85 -33.93 -29.06 -32.36
CA GLY A 85 -34.75 -27.90 -32.78
C GLY A 85 -36.23 -27.92 -32.35
N ARG A 86 -36.53 -28.24 -31.09
CA ARG A 86 -37.87 -28.30 -30.48
C ARG A 86 -37.90 -27.65 -29.08
N GLU A 87 -37.20 -26.53 -28.91
CA GLU A 87 -37.17 -25.80 -27.64
C GLU A 87 -38.21 -24.67 -27.62
N GLU A 88 -38.98 -24.60 -26.54
CA GLU A 88 -39.90 -23.50 -26.27
C GLU A 88 -39.08 -22.25 -25.91
N HIS A 89 -39.47 -21.10 -26.44
CA HIS A 89 -38.70 -19.88 -26.24
C HIS A 89 -39.57 -18.66 -26.05
N VAL A 90 -39.00 -17.70 -25.34
CA VAL A 90 -39.54 -16.37 -25.06
C VAL A 90 -38.65 -15.36 -25.75
N VAL A 91 -39.22 -14.53 -26.61
CA VAL A 91 -38.55 -13.38 -27.19
C VAL A 91 -38.96 -12.14 -26.43
N VAL A 92 -38.00 -11.49 -25.79
CA VAL A 92 -38.16 -10.13 -25.28
C VAL A 92 -37.75 -9.18 -26.39
N GLU A 93 -38.71 -8.42 -26.90
CA GLU A 93 -38.51 -7.37 -27.90
C GLU A 93 -38.52 -6.03 -27.16
N VAL A 94 -37.38 -5.34 -27.14
CA VAL A 94 -37.28 -3.97 -26.60
C VAL A 94 -37.32 -3.01 -27.78
N THR A 95 -38.40 -2.25 -27.90
CA THR A 95 -38.59 -1.28 -28.99
C THR A 95 -38.48 0.14 -28.46
N GLN A 96 -37.63 0.95 -29.11
CA GLN A 96 -37.45 2.36 -28.82
C GLN A 96 -37.66 3.22 -30.07
N ALA A 97 -38.15 4.45 -29.87
CA ALA A 97 -38.26 5.45 -30.93
C ALA A 97 -36.89 6.12 -31.14
N ASP A 98 -36.41 6.15 -32.39
CA ASP A 98 -35.15 6.78 -32.77
C ASP A 98 -35.29 8.32 -32.83
N VAL A 99 -34.20 9.03 -32.50
CA VAL A 99 -34.16 10.50 -32.52
C VAL A 99 -34.22 10.99 -33.97
N PRO A 100 -35.11 11.92 -34.33
CA PRO A 100 -35.10 12.48 -35.68
C PRO A 100 -33.85 13.34 -35.89
N GLY A 101 -32.83 12.76 -36.54
CA GLY A 101 -31.75 13.51 -37.17
C GLY A 101 -32.31 14.51 -38.19
N SER A 102 -31.71 15.70 -38.25
CA SER A 102 -32.22 16.83 -39.01
C SER A 102 -32.59 16.48 -40.45
N ARG A 103 -33.83 16.83 -40.84
CA ARG A 103 -34.47 16.77 -42.16
C ARG A 103 -35.03 15.41 -42.60
N ARG A 104 -36.37 15.32 -42.45
CA ARG A 104 -37.32 14.53 -43.24
C ARG A 104 -36.96 13.04 -43.40
N ARG A 105 -37.41 12.21 -42.45
CA ARG A 105 -37.88 10.83 -42.69
C ARG A 105 -38.67 10.34 -41.47
N ARG A 106 -39.55 9.35 -41.69
CA ARG A 106 -40.44 8.73 -40.69
C ARG A 106 -39.64 8.31 -39.43
N PRO A 107 -40.23 8.33 -38.23
CA PRO A 107 -39.57 7.77 -37.05
C PRO A 107 -39.22 6.31 -37.32
N GLN A 108 -37.93 5.99 -37.34
CA GLN A 108 -37.47 4.60 -37.35
C GLN A 108 -37.57 4.08 -35.91
N GLN A 109 -38.16 2.91 -35.73
CA GLN A 109 -38.14 2.21 -34.45
C GLN A 109 -36.96 1.25 -34.47
N VAL A 110 -36.13 1.30 -33.43
CA VAL A 110 -35.05 0.32 -33.25
C VAL A 110 -35.59 -0.74 -32.29
N THR A 111 -35.65 -1.98 -32.77
CA THR A 111 -36.10 -3.13 -31.97
C THR A 111 -34.92 -4.06 -31.72
N GLN A 112 -34.59 -4.29 -30.45
CA GLN A 112 -33.59 -5.26 -30.03
C GLN A 112 -34.30 -6.52 -29.50
N ASN A 113 -33.93 -7.69 -30.04
CA ASN A 113 -34.55 -8.97 -29.68
C ASN A 113 -33.63 -9.79 -28.77
N TRP A 114 -34.21 -10.35 -27.73
CA TRP A 114 -33.55 -11.27 -26.82
C TRP A 114 -34.36 -12.56 -26.67
N THR A 115 -33.81 -13.63 -27.21
CA THR A 115 -34.42 -14.96 -27.15
C THR A 115 -33.90 -15.71 -25.93
N VAL A 116 -34.81 -16.17 -25.08
CA VAL A 116 -34.53 -16.99 -23.90
C VAL A 116 -35.27 -18.32 -24.04
N PHE A 117 -34.55 -19.43 -23.90
CA PHE A 117 -35.10 -20.78 -24.01
C PHE A 117 -35.67 -21.26 -22.68
N LEU A 118 -36.78 -21.99 -22.74
CA LEU A 118 -37.50 -22.55 -21.61
C LEU A 118 -37.31 -24.07 -21.55
N ASN A 119 -37.23 -24.60 -20.33
CA ASN A 119 -37.29 -26.03 -20.09
C ASN A 119 -38.39 -26.34 -19.06
N PRO A 120 -39.61 -26.70 -19.50
CA PRO A 120 -40.74 -26.93 -18.61
C PRO A 120 -40.57 -28.13 -17.66
N ARG A 121 -39.53 -28.98 -17.84
CA ARG A 121 -39.25 -30.12 -16.97
C ARG A 121 -38.32 -29.80 -15.79
N ARG A 122 -37.71 -28.61 -15.75
CA ARG A 122 -36.78 -28.20 -14.70
C ARG A 122 -37.53 -27.47 -13.59
N SER A 123 -37.37 -27.91 -12.34
CA SER A 123 -37.99 -27.29 -11.16
C SER A 123 -37.23 -26.07 -10.63
N GLU A 124 -36.00 -25.86 -11.10
CA GLU A 124 -35.15 -24.74 -10.71
C GLU A 124 -35.63 -23.44 -11.37
N ARG A 125 -35.90 -22.41 -10.57
CA ARG A 125 -36.15 -21.05 -11.06
C ARG A 125 -34.81 -20.39 -11.32
N LEU A 126 -34.47 -20.24 -12.58
CA LEU A 126 -33.29 -19.49 -13.00
C LEU A 126 -33.70 -18.05 -13.27
N VAL A 127 -32.86 -17.10 -12.89
CA VAL A 127 -32.97 -15.69 -13.31
C VAL A 127 -31.95 -15.47 -14.42
N VAL A 128 -32.38 -14.95 -15.55
CA VAL A 128 -31.50 -14.52 -16.64
C VAL A 128 -31.72 -13.02 -16.83
N SER A 129 -30.62 -12.30 -17.00
CA SER A 129 -30.61 -10.84 -17.10
C SER A 129 -29.96 -10.42 -18.41
N ARG A 130 -30.51 -9.39 -19.05
CA ARG A 130 -29.86 -8.74 -20.18
C ARG A 130 -30.02 -7.22 -20.09
N THR A 131 -28.93 -6.52 -20.37
CA THR A 131 -28.88 -5.07 -20.44
C THR A 131 -29.07 -4.60 -21.89
N PHE A 132 -29.89 -3.57 -22.05
CA PHE A 132 -30.20 -2.93 -23.33
C PHE A 132 -29.80 -1.46 -23.27
N GLU A 133 -29.12 -0.98 -24.30
CA GLU A 133 -28.72 0.43 -24.40
C GLU A 133 -29.89 1.27 -24.88
N ILE A 134 -30.29 2.26 -24.06
CA ILE A 134 -31.38 3.18 -24.41
C ILE A 134 -30.76 4.43 -25.02
N LEU A 135 -31.08 4.69 -26.29
CA LEU A 135 -30.53 5.82 -27.04
C LEU A 135 -31.35 7.12 -26.91
N SER A 136 -32.58 7.09 -26.39
CA SER A 136 -33.48 8.26 -26.33
C SER A 136 -34.25 8.39 -25.02
N ARG A 137 -34.68 9.63 -24.70
CA ARG A 137 -35.51 9.96 -23.51
C ARG A 137 -37.00 9.59 -23.68
N ASP A 138 -37.38 9.04 -24.83
CA ASP A 138 -38.77 8.75 -25.15
C ASP A 138 -39.23 7.41 -24.54
N THR A 139 -40.52 7.13 -24.64
CA THR A 139 -41.13 5.91 -24.09
C THR A 139 -40.52 4.65 -24.70
N VAL A 140 -39.94 3.80 -23.85
CA VAL A 140 -39.45 2.47 -24.26
C VAL A 140 -40.60 1.50 -24.07
N SER A 141 -40.98 0.78 -25.13
CA SER A 141 -41.96 -0.30 -25.03
C SER A 141 -41.22 -1.63 -24.97
N VAL A 142 -41.41 -2.37 -23.89
CA VAL A 142 -40.87 -3.73 -23.75
C VAL A 142 -42.02 -4.70 -24.00
N SER A 143 -41.90 -5.51 -25.05
CA SER A 143 -42.89 -6.53 -25.39
C SER A 143 -42.29 -7.92 -25.25
N ILE A 144 -43.01 -8.79 -24.54
CA ILE A 144 -42.69 -10.21 -24.44
C ILE A 144 -43.59 -10.94 -25.43
N ARG A 145 -42.97 -11.68 -26.35
CA ARG A 145 -43.62 -12.61 -27.24
C ARG A 145 -43.13 -14.01 -26.92
N ALA A 146 -44.04 -14.93 -26.63
CA ALA A 146 -43.66 -16.29 -26.35
C ALA A 146 -44.30 -17.26 -27.33
N SER A 147 -43.51 -18.21 -27.80
CA SER A 147 -43.91 -19.22 -28.77
C SER A 147 -43.82 -20.60 -28.12
N PHE A 148 -44.98 -21.13 -27.69
CA PHE A 148 -45.10 -22.45 -27.08
C PHE A 148 -45.68 -23.46 -28.07
N GLN A 149 -45.16 -24.69 -28.05
CA GLN A 149 -45.75 -25.80 -28.80
C GLN A 149 -46.69 -26.63 -27.92
N GLN A 150 -46.57 -26.57 -26.59
CA GLN A 150 -47.43 -27.27 -25.64
C GLN A 150 -48.36 -26.32 -24.88
N THR A 151 -49.52 -26.81 -24.46
CA THR A 151 -50.57 -26.05 -23.74
C THR A 151 -50.29 -25.80 -22.26
N GLN A 152 -49.09 -26.10 -21.77
CA GLN A 152 -48.74 -25.89 -20.36
C GLN A 152 -48.45 -24.42 -20.08
N ALA A 153 -49.02 -23.91 -18.98
CA ALA A 153 -48.81 -22.54 -18.54
C ALA A 153 -47.47 -22.44 -17.78
N VAL A 154 -46.57 -21.56 -18.22
CA VAL A 154 -45.30 -21.31 -17.53
C VAL A 154 -45.37 -19.96 -16.82
N PRO A 155 -45.18 -19.90 -15.49
CA PRO A 155 -45.09 -18.64 -14.77
C PRO A 155 -43.73 -17.97 -15.06
N LEU A 156 -43.78 -16.73 -15.51
CA LEU A 156 -42.61 -15.90 -15.79
C LEU A 156 -42.71 -14.59 -15.01
N LEU A 157 -41.65 -14.25 -14.30
CA LEU A 157 -41.53 -12.98 -13.60
C LEU A 157 -40.55 -12.09 -14.35
N MET A 158 -40.99 -10.87 -14.67
CA MET A 158 -40.16 -9.88 -15.33
C MET A 158 -39.89 -8.72 -14.36
N ALA A 159 -38.63 -8.36 -14.21
CA ALA A 159 -38.22 -7.13 -13.54
C ALA A 159 -37.45 -6.25 -14.53
N HIS A 160 -37.53 -4.94 -14.34
CA HIS A 160 -36.74 -3.99 -15.12
C HIS A 160 -36.16 -2.94 -14.18
N GLN A 161 -34.89 -2.60 -14.39
CA GLN A 161 -34.20 -1.58 -13.62
C GLN A 161 -33.37 -0.70 -14.56
N TYR A 162 -33.45 0.61 -14.36
CA TYR A 162 -32.58 1.56 -15.05
C TYR A 162 -31.25 1.60 -14.31
N LEU A 163 -30.16 1.22 -14.99
CA LEU A 163 -28.80 1.28 -14.42
C LEU A 163 -28.28 2.71 -14.53
N ARG A 164 -27.80 3.26 -13.41
CA ARG A 164 -27.54 4.71 -13.25
C ARG A 164 -26.15 5.19 -13.68
N ALA A 165 -25.26 4.32 -14.13
CA ALA A 165 -23.93 4.70 -14.63
C ALA A 165 -23.39 3.63 -15.59
N SER A 166 -22.79 4.04 -16.70
CA SER A 166 -21.97 3.13 -17.53
C SER A 166 -20.80 2.61 -16.70
N ILE A 167 -20.31 1.40 -17.01
CA ILE A 167 -19.16 0.79 -16.33
C ILE A 167 -17.96 1.76 -16.33
N GLU A 168 -17.71 2.43 -17.46
CA GLU A 168 -16.67 3.46 -17.59
C GLU A 168 -16.82 4.61 -16.58
N ALA A 169 -18.06 5.05 -16.30
CA ALA A 169 -18.31 6.10 -15.32
C ALA A 169 -18.07 5.61 -13.89
N GLN A 170 -18.44 4.36 -13.56
CA GLN A 170 -18.18 3.75 -12.25
C GLN A 170 -16.68 3.63 -11.99
N VAL A 171 -15.94 3.12 -12.99
CA VAL A 171 -14.48 3.04 -12.96
C VAL A 171 -13.86 4.42 -12.82
N THR A 172 -14.35 5.42 -13.57
CA THR A 172 -13.83 6.80 -13.47
C THR A 172 -14.03 7.38 -12.07
N ILE A 173 -15.21 7.18 -11.47
CA ILE A 173 -15.48 7.61 -10.09
C ILE A 173 -14.52 6.91 -9.12
N ALA A 174 -14.34 5.60 -9.26
CA ALA A 174 -13.42 4.82 -8.44
C ALA A 174 -11.97 5.32 -8.54
N VAL A 175 -11.48 5.58 -9.75
CA VAL A 175 -10.15 6.15 -10.01
C VAL A 175 -10.01 7.53 -9.36
N VAL A 176 -11.02 8.40 -9.49
CA VAL A 176 -11.00 9.73 -8.89
C VAL A 176 -10.96 9.67 -7.36
N ILE A 177 -11.76 8.78 -6.75
CA ILE A 177 -11.75 8.59 -5.29
C ILE A 177 -10.39 8.09 -4.83
N LEU A 178 -9.86 7.04 -5.46
CA LEU A 178 -8.57 6.46 -5.12
C LEU A 178 -7.42 7.47 -5.29
N ALA A 179 -7.40 8.20 -6.41
CA ALA A 179 -6.43 9.26 -6.66
C ALA A 179 -6.55 10.40 -5.62
N GLY A 180 -7.77 10.79 -5.24
CA GLY A 180 -8.01 11.77 -4.20
C GLY A 180 -7.47 11.35 -2.84
N VAL A 181 -7.71 10.09 -2.44
CA VAL A 181 -7.16 9.51 -1.21
C VAL A 181 -5.63 9.51 -1.24
N TYR A 182 -5.02 9.10 -2.35
CA TYR A 182 -3.56 9.14 -2.48
C TYR A 182 -2.99 10.54 -2.46
N MET A 183 -3.62 11.52 -3.10
CA MET A 183 -3.18 12.91 -3.01
C MET A 183 -3.25 13.43 -1.57
N LEU A 184 -4.29 13.10 -0.81
CA LEU A 184 -4.41 13.47 0.60
C LEU A 184 -3.30 12.86 1.46
N ILE A 185 -2.91 11.61 1.19
CA ILE A 185 -1.84 10.90 1.89
C ILE A 185 -0.46 11.45 1.50
N ILE A 186 -0.16 11.54 0.20
CA ILE A 186 1.15 11.96 -0.34
C ILE A 186 1.50 13.39 0.04
N PHE A 187 0.53 14.31 -0.03
CA PHE A 187 0.75 15.70 0.36
C PHE A 187 0.57 15.95 1.86
N GLU A 188 0.33 14.89 2.64
CA GLU A 188 0.12 14.94 4.10
C GLU A 188 -0.89 16.03 4.52
N ILE A 189 -1.92 16.28 3.70
CA ILE A 189 -2.93 17.33 3.97
C ILE A 189 -3.74 16.95 5.21
N VAL A 190 -3.99 15.66 5.38
CA VAL A 190 -4.66 15.06 6.54
C VAL A 190 -3.91 13.79 6.96
N HIS A 191 -4.13 13.34 8.20
CA HIS A 191 -3.57 12.07 8.69
C HIS A 191 -4.02 10.90 7.81
N ARG A 192 -3.10 9.97 7.48
CA ARG A 192 -3.36 8.81 6.58
C ARG A 192 -4.63 8.02 6.93
N THR A 193 -4.86 7.79 8.22
CA THR A 193 -6.07 7.11 8.73
C THR A 193 -7.34 7.87 8.38
N LEU A 194 -7.35 9.21 8.54
CA LEU A 194 -8.49 10.04 8.15
C LEU A 194 -8.68 10.06 6.65
N ALA A 195 -7.60 10.13 5.86
CA ALA A 195 -7.69 10.04 4.40
C ALA A 195 -8.36 8.73 3.94
N ALA A 196 -7.97 7.59 4.52
CA ALA A 196 -8.59 6.29 4.22
C ALA A 196 -10.06 6.23 4.64
N MET A 197 -10.42 6.75 5.83
CA MET A 197 -11.80 6.81 6.30
C MET A 197 -12.69 7.71 5.42
N LEU A 198 -12.16 8.84 4.95
CA LEU A 198 -12.86 9.74 4.02
C LEU A 198 -13.01 9.09 2.66
N GLY A 199 -11.98 8.37 2.20
CA GLY A 199 -12.01 7.57 0.98
C GLY A 199 -13.08 6.49 1.03
N SER A 200 -13.10 5.67 2.08
CA SER A 200 -14.07 4.59 2.24
C SER A 200 -15.49 5.14 2.32
N LEU A 201 -15.70 6.24 3.03
CA LEU A 201 -16.99 6.94 3.06
C LEU A 201 -17.39 7.44 1.67
N ALA A 202 -16.46 8.04 0.91
CA ALA A 202 -16.74 8.53 -0.44
C ALA A 202 -17.06 7.38 -1.42
N ALA A 203 -16.37 6.24 -1.31
CA ALA A 203 -16.62 5.05 -2.11
C ALA A 203 -17.99 4.43 -1.79
N LEU A 204 -18.34 4.29 -0.50
CA LEU A 204 -19.67 3.85 -0.07
C LEU A 204 -20.76 4.82 -0.54
N ALA A 205 -20.49 6.12 -0.53
CA ALA A 205 -21.41 7.12 -1.05
C ALA A 205 -21.62 6.97 -2.56
N ALA A 206 -20.55 6.74 -3.33
CA ALA A 206 -20.62 6.50 -4.76
C ALA A 206 -21.46 5.24 -5.08
N LEU A 207 -21.22 4.13 -4.36
CA LEU A 207 -22.05 2.93 -4.48
C LEU A 207 -23.53 3.23 -4.20
N ALA A 208 -23.81 3.95 -3.11
CA ALA A 208 -25.17 4.29 -2.73
C ALA A 208 -25.90 5.17 -3.76
N VAL A 209 -25.17 5.99 -4.53
CA VAL A 209 -25.68 6.79 -5.65
C VAL A 209 -26.00 5.91 -6.86
N ILE A 210 -25.17 4.91 -7.15
CA ILE A 210 -25.32 3.97 -8.26
C ILE A 210 -26.47 2.98 -8.03
N GLY A 211 -26.87 2.80 -6.76
CA GLY A 211 -28.01 1.97 -6.36
C GLY A 211 -27.59 0.71 -5.60
N ASP A 212 -26.29 0.48 -5.42
CA ASP A 212 -25.75 -0.55 -4.54
C ASP A 212 -25.58 0.02 -3.13
N ARG A 213 -26.43 -0.41 -2.19
CA ARG A 213 -26.45 0.10 -0.81
C ARG A 213 -26.17 -1.07 0.15
N PRO A 214 -24.89 -1.42 0.35
CA PRO A 214 -24.54 -2.50 1.26
C PRO A 214 -24.99 -2.16 2.68
N SER A 215 -25.53 -3.15 3.39
CA SER A 215 -25.89 -2.99 4.80
C SER A 215 -24.62 -2.84 5.65
N LEU A 216 -24.76 -2.28 6.86
CA LEU A 216 -23.63 -2.17 7.79
C LEU A 216 -22.99 -3.54 8.08
N THR A 217 -23.78 -4.62 8.14
CA THR A 217 -23.24 -5.97 8.36
C THR A 217 -22.35 -6.41 7.20
N HIS A 218 -22.76 -6.18 5.96
CA HIS A 218 -21.95 -6.49 4.78
C HIS A 218 -20.68 -5.64 4.71
N VAL A 219 -20.76 -4.36 5.05
CA VAL A 219 -19.56 -3.50 5.11
C VAL A 219 -18.58 -3.96 6.18
N VAL A 220 -19.06 -4.47 7.31
CA VAL A 220 -18.21 -5.04 8.36
C VAL A 220 -17.58 -6.36 7.92
N GLU A 221 -18.27 -7.17 7.11
CA GLU A 221 -17.72 -8.40 6.52
C GLU A 221 -16.56 -8.12 5.55
N TRP A 222 -16.50 -6.93 4.95
CA TRP A 222 -15.38 -6.52 4.10
C TRP A 222 -14.08 -6.26 4.89
N ILE A 223 -14.18 -6.05 6.20
CA ILE A 223 -13.02 -5.84 7.05
C ILE A 223 -12.37 -7.20 7.33
N ASP A 224 -11.12 -7.35 6.90
CA ASP A 224 -10.33 -8.54 7.22
C ASP A 224 -9.86 -8.52 8.70
N PHE A 225 -10.71 -9.06 9.56
CA PHE A 225 -10.44 -9.21 10.99
C PHE A 225 -9.25 -10.12 11.29
N GLU A 226 -8.95 -11.06 10.41
CA GLU A 226 -7.84 -11.98 10.57
C GLU A 226 -6.51 -11.23 10.45
N THR A 227 -6.37 -10.38 9.42
CA THR A 227 -5.22 -9.47 9.29
C THR A 227 -5.11 -8.51 10.46
N LEU A 228 -6.22 -7.88 10.88
CA LEU A 228 -6.20 -6.92 11.99
C LEU A 228 -5.82 -7.59 13.32
N ALA A 229 -6.33 -8.81 13.57
CA ALA A 229 -5.99 -9.61 14.74
C ALA A 229 -4.50 -9.98 14.76
N LEU A 230 -3.95 -10.38 13.62
CA LEU A 230 -2.54 -10.72 13.47
C LEU A 230 -1.65 -9.51 13.75
N LEU A 231 -1.94 -8.36 13.12
CA LEU A 231 -1.21 -7.11 13.35
C LEU A 231 -1.31 -6.65 14.82
N PHE A 232 -2.50 -6.65 15.40
CA PHE A 232 -2.72 -6.25 16.79
C PHE A 232 -1.97 -7.15 17.78
N GLY A 233 -2.07 -8.47 17.61
CA GLY A 233 -1.36 -9.44 18.45
C GLY A 233 0.16 -9.27 18.38
N MET A 234 0.70 -9.10 17.18
CA MET A 234 2.12 -8.83 16.99
C MET A 234 2.55 -7.49 17.59
N MET A 235 1.80 -6.40 17.38
CA MET A 235 2.10 -5.09 17.98
C MET A 235 2.18 -5.16 19.51
N ILE A 236 1.30 -5.92 20.17
CA ILE A 236 1.37 -6.13 21.63
C ILE A 236 2.63 -6.92 22.02
N LEU A 237 2.91 -8.03 21.33
CA LEU A 237 4.11 -8.84 21.59
C LEU A 237 5.38 -8.00 21.48
N VAL A 238 5.48 -7.18 20.43
CA VAL A 238 6.63 -6.31 20.20
C VAL A 238 6.69 -5.16 21.21
N ALA A 239 5.55 -4.55 21.56
CA ALA A 239 5.49 -3.50 22.58
C ALA A 239 6.06 -3.98 23.91
N ILE A 240 5.68 -5.18 24.38
CA ILE A 240 6.24 -5.78 25.60
C ILE A 240 7.72 -6.12 25.42
N PHE A 241 8.09 -6.67 24.26
CA PHE A 241 9.50 -6.98 23.96
C PHE A 241 10.39 -5.74 24.00
N SER A 242 9.88 -4.57 23.59
CA SER A 242 10.61 -3.30 23.60
C SER A 242 11.02 -2.83 25.00
N GLU A 243 10.23 -3.14 26.03
CA GLU A 243 10.51 -2.78 27.43
C GLU A 243 11.67 -3.57 28.04
N THR A 244 12.10 -4.65 27.41
CA THR A 244 13.17 -5.52 27.93
C THR A 244 14.57 -4.86 27.93
N GLY A 245 14.74 -3.77 27.16
CA GLY A 245 16.05 -3.15 26.90
C GLY A 245 16.92 -3.96 25.93
N PHE A 246 16.33 -4.91 25.18
CA PHE A 246 17.03 -5.72 24.19
C PHE A 246 17.66 -4.87 23.07
N PHE A 247 16.93 -3.85 22.59
CA PHE A 247 17.36 -2.96 21.50
C PHE A 247 18.61 -2.16 21.88
N ASP A 248 18.63 -1.58 23.09
CA ASP A 248 19.79 -0.90 23.66
C ASP A 248 21.01 -1.83 23.77
N TYR A 249 20.78 -3.07 24.21
CA TYR A 249 21.82 -4.08 24.29
C TYR A 249 22.41 -4.43 22.92
N CYS A 250 21.56 -4.58 21.90
CA CYS A 250 21.99 -4.84 20.53
C CYS A 250 22.91 -3.73 20.00
N ALA A 251 22.59 -2.47 20.23
CA ALA A 251 23.44 -1.36 19.81
C ALA A 251 24.81 -1.35 20.51
N VAL A 252 24.84 -1.54 21.83
CA VAL A 252 26.11 -1.62 22.57
C VAL A 252 26.95 -2.81 22.11
N LYS A 253 26.32 -3.96 21.87
CA LYS A 253 27.00 -5.16 21.39
C LYS A 253 27.56 -4.96 19.99
N THR A 254 26.80 -4.31 19.10
CA THR A 254 27.22 -3.92 17.75
C THR A 254 28.48 -3.07 17.81
N TYR A 255 28.48 -2.04 18.65
CA TYR A 255 29.64 -1.18 18.82
C TYR A 255 30.87 -1.95 19.33
N ARG A 256 30.69 -2.84 20.32
CA ARG A 256 31.77 -3.70 20.85
C ARG A 256 32.35 -4.64 19.80
N LEU A 257 31.49 -5.27 18.99
CA LEU A 257 31.92 -6.17 17.91
C LEU A 257 32.67 -5.40 16.81
N SER A 258 32.34 -4.12 16.61
CA SER A 258 32.91 -3.28 15.56
C SER A 258 34.36 -2.89 15.84
N ARG A 259 34.79 -2.98 17.11
CA ARG A 259 36.15 -2.59 17.57
C ARG A 259 36.55 -1.20 17.07
N GLY A 260 35.62 -0.25 17.12
CA GLY A 260 35.81 1.14 16.65
C GLY A 260 35.72 1.36 15.14
N ARG A 261 35.61 0.32 14.30
CA ARG A 261 35.50 0.51 12.84
C ARG A 261 34.09 0.96 12.45
N VAL A 262 33.94 2.22 12.04
CA VAL A 262 32.68 2.84 11.61
C VAL A 262 31.92 1.99 10.58
N TRP A 263 32.60 1.52 9.53
CA TRP A 263 31.95 0.72 8.48
C TRP A 263 31.47 -0.65 8.94
N ALA A 264 32.23 -1.31 9.81
CA ALA A 264 31.80 -2.58 10.40
C ALA A 264 30.57 -2.37 11.30
N MET A 265 30.55 -1.24 12.02
CA MET A 265 29.42 -0.86 12.87
C MET A 265 28.16 -0.62 12.06
N ILE A 266 28.22 0.21 11.02
CA ILE A 266 27.04 0.51 10.19
C ILE A 266 26.49 -0.76 9.54
N ILE A 267 27.35 -1.61 8.98
CA ILE A 267 26.93 -2.88 8.37
C ILE A 267 26.25 -3.78 9.41
N MET A 268 26.83 -3.93 10.61
CA MET A 268 26.24 -4.78 11.64
C MET A 268 24.93 -4.20 12.19
N LEU A 269 24.83 -2.88 12.32
CA LEU A 269 23.61 -2.20 12.74
C LEU A 269 22.50 -2.45 11.71
N CYS A 270 22.78 -2.22 10.43
CA CYS A 270 21.84 -2.49 9.33
C CYS A 270 21.46 -3.97 9.25
N LEU A 271 22.41 -4.88 9.47
CA LEU A 271 22.14 -6.32 9.46
C LEU A 271 21.24 -6.73 10.62
N ILE A 272 21.49 -6.20 11.83
CA ILE A 272 20.64 -6.47 12.99
C ILE A 272 19.25 -5.86 12.78
N ALA A 273 19.16 -4.64 12.27
CA ALA A 273 17.89 -4.00 11.94
C ALA A 273 17.10 -4.83 10.91
N ALA A 274 17.74 -5.28 9.82
CA ALA A 274 17.12 -6.15 8.82
C ALA A 274 16.64 -7.49 9.40
N VAL A 275 17.45 -8.14 10.25
CA VAL A 275 17.08 -9.41 10.88
C VAL A 275 15.94 -9.21 11.88
N LEU A 276 15.94 -8.12 12.64
CA LEU A 276 14.86 -7.84 13.58
C LEU A 276 13.57 -7.46 12.85
N SER A 277 13.66 -6.68 11.78
CA SER A 277 12.51 -6.36 10.93
C SER A 277 11.93 -7.59 10.24
N ALA A 278 12.70 -8.67 10.06
CA ALA A 278 12.14 -9.93 9.57
C ALA A 278 11.16 -10.56 10.57
N PHE A 279 11.08 -10.12 11.83
CA PHE A 279 10.16 -10.65 12.85
C PHE A 279 9.30 -9.59 13.52
N LEU A 280 9.62 -8.32 13.31
CA LEU A 280 8.98 -7.14 13.89
C LEU A 280 8.55 -6.24 12.73
N ASP A 281 7.49 -5.46 12.88
CA ASP A 281 7.12 -4.52 11.83
C ASP A 281 8.19 -3.43 11.65
N ASN A 282 8.33 -2.95 10.41
CA ASN A 282 9.33 -1.95 10.03
C ASN A 282 9.22 -0.65 10.84
N VAL A 283 8.00 -0.19 11.16
CA VAL A 283 7.78 1.07 11.88
C VAL A 283 8.27 0.94 13.32
N THR A 284 7.88 -0.12 14.01
CA THR A 284 8.32 -0.38 15.39
C THR A 284 9.83 -0.57 15.48
N THR A 285 10.43 -1.27 14.51
CA THR A 285 11.90 -1.42 14.45
C THR A 285 12.59 -0.06 14.39
N LEU A 286 12.12 0.88 13.56
CA LEU A 286 12.72 2.21 13.46
C LEU A 286 12.36 3.14 14.62
N LEU A 287 11.18 3.03 15.23
CA LEU A 287 10.84 3.76 16.46
C LEU A 287 11.84 3.46 17.59
N LEU A 288 12.30 2.21 17.67
CA LEU A 288 13.21 1.74 18.71
C LEU A 288 14.69 1.95 18.35
N PHE A 289 15.08 1.65 17.11
CA PHE A 289 16.48 1.78 16.70
C PHE A 289 16.90 3.23 16.43
N THR A 290 16.05 4.07 15.83
CA THR A 290 16.44 5.44 15.43
C THR A 290 17.04 6.26 16.58
N PRO A 291 16.42 6.34 17.78
CA PRO A 291 17.00 7.07 18.90
C PRO A 291 18.35 6.48 19.33
N VAL A 292 18.45 5.15 19.36
CA VAL A 292 19.66 4.43 19.79
C VAL A 292 20.81 4.66 18.79
N THR A 293 20.51 4.60 17.49
CA THR A 293 21.45 4.89 16.40
C THR A 293 21.93 6.33 16.45
N ILE A 294 21.05 7.30 16.70
CA ILE A 294 21.44 8.70 16.87
C ILE A 294 22.44 8.84 18.03
N ARG A 295 22.13 8.27 19.19
CA ARG A 295 23.03 8.32 20.36
C ARG A 295 24.37 7.66 20.09
N LEU A 296 24.38 6.53 19.40
CA LEU A 296 25.62 5.87 19.01
C LEU A 296 26.44 6.73 18.04
N CYS A 297 25.80 7.37 17.07
CA CYS A 297 26.45 8.29 16.14
C CYS A 297 27.01 9.53 16.85
N GLU A 298 26.29 10.08 17.84
CA GLU A 298 26.76 11.22 18.66
C GLU A 298 28.03 10.88 19.44
N VAL A 299 28.09 9.71 20.07
CA VAL A 299 29.29 9.24 20.80
C VAL A 299 30.48 9.00 19.87
N LEU A 300 30.23 8.72 18.58
CA LEU A 300 31.25 8.43 17.58
C LEU A 300 31.53 9.60 16.63
N ASN A 301 30.90 10.75 16.88
CA ASN A 301 31.03 11.94 16.04
C ASN A 301 30.69 11.68 14.55
N LEU A 302 29.72 10.79 14.29
CA LEU A 302 29.20 10.45 12.97
C LEU A 302 27.96 11.28 12.64
N ASP A 303 27.71 11.55 11.36
CA ASP A 303 26.46 12.16 10.91
C ASP A 303 25.34 11.10 10.97
N PRO A 304 24.37 11.20 11.91
CA PRO A 304 23.34 10.19 12.08
C PRO A 304 22.50 10.02 10.81
N ARG A 305 22.31 11.09 10.03
CA ARG A 305 21.46 11.10 8.83
C ARG A 305 21.82 9.99 7.85
N GLN A 306 23.10 9.78 7.61
CA GLN A 306 23.56 8.78 6.64
C GLN A 306 23.34 7.35 7.14
N VAL A 307 23.51 7.14 8.45
CA VAL A 307 23.32 5.84 9.09
C VAL A 307 21.83 5.51 9.18
N LEU A 308 20.99 6.48 9.51
CA LEU A 308 19.54 6.32 9.59
C LEU A 308 18.91 6.01 8.24
N ILE A 309 19.30 6.70 7.16
CA ILE A 309 18.79 6.38 5.82
C ILE A 309 19.20 4.94 5.44
N ALA A 310 20.41 4.51 5.78
CA ALA A 310 20.84 3.14 5.56
C ALA A 310 19.99 2.14 6.35
N GLU A 311 19.82 2.41 7.64
CA GLU A 311 19.06 1.59 8.57
C GLU A 311 17.60 1.43 8.12
N VAL A 312 16.96 2.51 7.65
CA VAL A 312 15.62 2.47 7.04
C VAL A 312 15.58 1.51 5.86
N ILE A 313 16.51 1.66 4.90
CA ILE A 313 16.53 0.85 3.68
C ILE A 313 16.70 -0.63 4.00
N PHE A 314 17.64 -0.97 4.89
CA PHE A 314 17.88 -2.37 5.27
C PHE A 314 16.78 -2.95 6.15
N THR A 315 16.11 -2.13 6.96
CA THR A 315 14.90 -2.52 7.71
C THR A 315 13.79 -2.92 6.75
N ASN A 316 13.47 -2.11 5.74
CA ASN A 316 12.46 -2.44 4.72
C ASN A 316 12.83 -3.69 3.90
N ILE A 317 14.10 -3.85 3.49
CA ILE A 317 14.58 -5.07 2.81
C ILE A 317 14.42 -6.29 3.72
N GLY A 318 14.75 -6.16 5.00
CA GLY A 318 14.62 -7.23 5.99
C GLY A 318 13.18 -7.62 6.30
N GLY A 319 12.28 -6.63 6.40
CA GLY A 319 10.85 -6.85 6.63
C GLY A 319 10.18 -7.65 5.52
N ALA A 320 10.68 -7.52 4.29
CA ALA A 320 10.22 -8.31 3.16
C ALA A 320 10.54 -9.83 3.28
N ALA A 321 11.40 -10.25 4.20
CA ALA A 321 11.90 -11.63 4.27
C ALA A 321 10.88 -12.65 4.81
N THR A 322 9.92 -12.22 5.62
CA THR A 322 8.92 -13.12 6.23
C THR A 322 7.51 -12.56 6.05
N ALA A 323 6.53 -13.42 6.29
CA ALA A 323 5.12 -13.04 6.27
C ALA A 323 4.74 -11.95 7.31
N ILE A 324 5.55 -11.69 8.33
CA ILE A 324 5.22 -10.81 9.46
C ILE A 324 5.91 -9.45 9.35
N GLY A 325 7.12 -9.43 8.80
CA GLY A 325 8.03 -8.27 8.91
C GLY A 325 7.52 -6.97 8.28
N ASP A 326 6.62 -7.06 7.31
CA ASP A 326 5.99 -5.90 6.66
C ASP A 326 4.49 -6.13 6.52
N PRO A 327 3.61 -5.15 6.80
CA PRO A 327 2.18 -5.36 6.66
C PRO A 327 1.68 -5.78 5.26
N PRO A 328 2.29 -5.36 4.12
CA PRO A 328 1.99 -5.95 2.81
C PRO A 328 2.05 -7.49 2.79
N ASN A 329 3.06 -8.07 3.42
CA ASN A 329 3.25 -9.52 3.47
C ASN A 329 2.17 -10.19 4.33
N VAL A 330 1.79 -9.53 5.42
CA VAL A 330 0.71 -9.98 6.31
C VAL A 330 -0.60 -10.10 5.53
N ILE A 331 -0.97 -9.06 4.75
CA ILE A 331 -2.21 -9.02 3.96
C ILE A 331 -2.22 -10.11 2.88
N ILE A 332 -1.07 -10.41 2.28
CA ILE A 332 -0.96 -11.46 1.26
C ILE A 332 -1.18 -12.85 1.89
N VAL A 333 -0.58 -13.13 3.04
CA VAL A 333 -0.60 -14.46 3.68
C VAL A 333 -1.91 -14.74 4.43
N SER A 334 -2.57 -13.71 4.96
CA SER A 334 -3.87 -13.84 5.63
C SER A 334 -5.03 -14.06 4.65
N ASN A 335 -4.85 -13.76 3.36
CA ASN A 335 -5.90 -13.91 2.36
C ASN A 335 -6.29 -15.39 2.16
N GLN A 336 -7.55 -15.71 2.44
CA GLN A 336 -8.06 -17.07 2.42
C GLN A 336 -8.02 -17.73 1.03
N GLU A 337 -8.25 -16.96 -0.03
CA GLU A 337 -8.22 -17.48 -1.40
C GLU A 337 -6.80 -17.87 -1.81
N LEU A 338 -5.81 -17.03 -1.46
CA LEU A 338 -4.39 -17.32 -1.70
C LEU A 338 -3.92 -18.54 -0.92
N ARG A 339 -4.40 -18.70 0.31
CA ARG A 339 -4.10 -19.88 1.13
C ARG A 339 -4.63 -21.17 0.52
N LYS A 340 -5.84 -21.15 -0.06
CA LYS A 340 -6.40 -22.29 -0.82
C LYS A 340 -5.58 -22.61 -2.07
N MET A 341 -4.93 -21.60 -2.65
CA MET A 341 -4.03 -21.74 -3.81
C MET A 341 -2.60 -22.17 -3.44
N GLY A 342 -2.34 -22.51 -2.17
CA GLY A 342 -1.05 -23.02 -1.70
C GLY A 342 -0.06 -21.95 -1.22
N LEU A 343 -0.48 -20.68 -1.14
CA LEU A 343 0.33 -19.62 -0.53
C LEU A 343 0.02 -19.56 0.97
N ASP A 344 0.78 -20.31 1.75
CA ASP A 344 0.70 -20.33 3.21
C ASP A 344 1.91 -19.62 3.84
N PHE A 345 1.92 -19.53 5.17
CA PHE A 345 2.96 -18.83 5.91
C PHE A 345 4.37 -19.38 5.64
N ALA A 346 4.51 -20.71 5.67
CA ALA A 346 5.80 -21.38 5.47
C ALA A 346 6.27 -21.27 4.01
N GLY A 347 5.37 -21.49 3.04
CA GLY A 347 5.66 -21.37 1.61
C GLY A 347 6.09 -19.95 1.26
N PHE A 348 5.33 -18.95 1.70
CA PHE A 348 5.67 -17.54 1.48
C PHE A 348 7.02 -17.18 2.11
N THR A 349 7.21 -17.53 3.39
CA THR A 349 8.46 -17.22 4.10
C THR A 349 9.66 -17.91 3.47
N ALA A 350 9.54 -19.17 3.01
CA ALA A 350 10.63 -19.89 2.40
C ALA A 350 11.12 -19.24 1.09
N HIS A 351 10.20 -18.85 0.21
CA HIS A 351 10.54 -18.16 -1.05
C HIS A 351 11.13 -16.77 -0.77
N MET A 352 10.42 -15.97 0.02
CA MET A 352 10.83 -14.58 0.28
C MET A 352 12.17 -14.52 1.02
N PHE A 353 12.40 -15.38 2.02
CA PHE A 353 13.64 -15.39 2.79
C PHE A 353 14.87 -15.65 1.91
N VAL A 354 14.79 -16.64 1.01
CA VAL A 354 15.88 -16.93 0.07
C VAL A 354 16.15 -15.75 -0.86
N GLY A 355 15.08 -15.16 -1.42
CA GLY A 355 15.19 -13.96 -2.26
C GLY A 355 15.83 -12.78 -1.54
N ILE A 356 15.41 -12.50 -0.30
CA ILE A 356 15.97 -11.41 0.51
C ILE A 356 17.43 -11.67 0.90
N CYS A 357 17.83 -12.91 1.20
CA CYS A 357 19.24 -13.23 1.41
C CYS A 357 20.10 -12.87 0.18
N PHE A 358 19.63 -13.16 -1.03
CA PHE A 358 20.29 -12.71 -2.26
C PHE A 358 20.29 -11.19 -2.38
N ILE A 359 19.16 -10.52 -2.16
CA ILE A 359 19.08 -9.06 -2.23
C ILE A 359 20.04 -8.39 -1.24
N LEU A 360 20.14 -8.87 0.00
CA LEU A 360 21.08 -8.36 1.00
C LEU A 360 22.54 -8.55 0.55
N LEU A 361 22.88 -9.69 -0.05
CA LEU A 361 24.22 -9.98 -0.57
C LEU A 361 24.69 -8.93 -1.61
N PHE A 362 23.79 -8.43 -2.45
CA PHE A 362 24.10 -7.37 -3.43
C PHE A 362 23.91 -5.95 -2.87
N SER A 363 23.00 -5.77 -1.92
CA SER A 363 22.69 -4.47 -1.31
C SER A 363 23.83 -3.93 -0.44
N PHE A 364 24.51 -4.78 0.35
CA PHE A 364 25.63 -4.33 1.18
C PHE A 364 26.83 -3.80 0.37
N PRO A 365 27.32 -4.49 -0.68
CA PRO A 365 28.35 -3.96 -1.56
C PRO A 365 27.95 -2.67 -2.28
N LEU A 366 26.71 -2.59 -2.77
CA LEU A 366 26.20 -1.38 -3.42
C LEU A 366 26.16 -0.20 -2.46
N PHE A 367 25.66 -0.43 -1.24
CA PHE A 367 25.67 0.56 -0.18
C PHE A 367 27.10 1.04 0.09
N ARG A 368 28.07 0.13 0.21
CA ARG A 368 29.48 0.50 0.39
C ARG A 368 30.03 1.34 -0.77
N LEU A 369 29.61 1.05 -2.00
CA LEU A 369 30.00 1.78 -3.21
C LEU A 369 29.38 3.19 -3.26
N LEU A 370 28.10 3.33 -2.94
CA LEU A 370 27.38 4.61 -2.91
C LEU A 370 28.00 5.60 -1.92
N PHE A 371 28.63 5.09 -0.86
CA PHE A 371 29.34 5.89 0.13
C PHE A 371 30.86 5.90 -0.02
N TRP A 372 31.42 5.29 -1.07
CA TRP A 372 32.87 5.19 -1.27
C TRP A 372 33.59 6.54 -1.24
N ASN A 373 32.93 7.59 -1.76
CA ASN A 373 33.46 8.95 -1.84
C ASN A 373 32.87 9.94 -0.83
N LYS A 374 32.04 9.49 0.14
CA LYS A 374 31.44 10.37 1.14
C LYS A 374 32.17 10.29 2.47
N LYS A 375 32.40 11.45 3.11
CA LYS A 375 32.82 11.52 4.50
C LYS A 375 31.58 11.29 5.38
N LEU A 376 31.61 10.23 6.20
CA LEU A 376 30.52 9.85 7.14
C LEU A 376 30.58 10.61 8.47
N TYR A 377 31.71 11.24 8.78
CA TYR A 377 31.88 12.01 10.01
C TYR A 377 31.11 13.33 9.92
N ASN A 378 30.53 13.71 11.05
CA ASN A 378 29.66 14.88 11.11
C ASN A 378 30.44 16.15 10.77
N LYS A 379 29.69 17.13 10.27
CA LYS A 379 30.11 18.48 9.85
C LYS A 379 31.38 18.92 10.56
N GLU A 380 32.33 19.41 9.77
CA GLU A 380 33.40 20.26 10.31
C GLU A 380 32.79 21.20 11.36
N PRO A 381 33.37 21.33 12.57
CA PRO A 381 32.80 22.13 13.64
C PRO A 381 32.29 23.48 13.13
N SER A 382 31.22 24.04 13.72
CA SER A 382 30.64 25.33 13.27
C SER A 382 31.72 26.39 13.06
N GLU A 383 32.73 26.41 13.94
CA GLU A 383 33.93 27.25 13.82
C GLU A 383 34.69 27.09 12.48
N ILE A 384 34.85 25.86 11.98
CA ILE A 384 35.54 25.57 10.71
C ILE A 384 34.66 25.98 9.52
N VAL A 385 33.34 25.75 9.61
CA VAL A 385 32.38 26.17 8.57
C VAL A 385 32.31 27.70 8.48
N GLU A 386 32.23 28.37 9.62
CA GLU A 386 32.30 29.83 9.74
C GLU A 386 33.63 30.36 9.20
N LEU A 387 34.77 29.73 9.53
CA LEU A 387 36.07 30.11 8.97
C LEU A 387 36.10 30.00 7.44
N LYS A 388 35.57 28.91 6.88
CA LYS A 388 35.48 28.72 5.43
C LYS A 388 34.59 29.77 4.77
N HIS A 389 33.46 30.08 5.40
CA HIS A 389 32.56 31.14 4.95
C HIS A 389 33.25 32.50 4.99
N GLU A 390 33.95 32.81 6.09
CA GLU A 390 34.71 34.05 6.26
C GLU A 390 35.79 34.19 5.17
N ILE A 391 36.60 33.15 4.95
CA ILE A 391 37.61 33.09 3.88
C ILE A 391 36.97 33.37 2.52
N HIS A 392 35.80 32.78 2.25
CA HIS A 392 35.10 32.96 1.00
C HIS A 392 34.65 34.43 0.80
N VAL A 393 34.06 35.05 1.82
CA VAL A 393 33.62 36.46 1.79
C VAL A 393 34.82 37.40 1.61
N TRP A 394 35.92 37.21 2.34
CA TRP A 394 37.12 38.03 2.20
C TRP A 394 37.76 37.87 0.80
N ARG A 395 37.75 36.65 0.25
CA ARG A 395 38.26 36.35 -1.09
C ARG A 395 37.40 37.00 -2.19
N LEU A 396 36.07 36.94 -2.08
CA LEU A 396 35.15 37.64 -3.00
C LEU A 396 35.34 39.15 -2.93
N THR A 397 35.48 39.71 -1.72
CA THR A 397 35.73 41.14 -1.51
C THR A 397 37.04 41.58 -2.17
N ALA A 398 38.11 40.80 -2.02
CA ALA A 398 39.40 41.09 -2.65
C ALA A 398 39.36 40.99 -4.19
N GLN A 399 38.51 40.14 -4.75
CA GLN A 399 38.36 39.97 -6.21
C GLN A 399 37.50 41.06 -6.86
N ARG A 400 36.58 41.67 -6.12
CA ARG A 400 35.73 42.77 -6.61
C ARG A 400 36.46 44.12 -6.73
N ILE A 401 37.63 44.27 -6.09
CA ILE A 401 38.45 45.48 -6.20
C ILE A 401 39.27 45.42 -7.49
N SER A 402 38.93 46.28 -8.45
CA SER A 402 39.71 46.49 -9.67
C SER A 402 41.06 47.12 -9.32
N PRO A 403 42.19 46.62 -9.84
CA PRO A 403 43.50 47.23 -9.61
C PRO A 403 43.71 48.42 -10.56
N ALA A 404 42.92 49.48 -10.44
CA ALA A 404 43.06 50.67 -11.27
C ALA A 404 43.95 51.73 -10.60
N SER A 405 43.98 51.78 -9.26
CA SER A 405 44.78 52.70 -8.46
C SER A 405 45.84 51.99 -7.59
N ARG A 406 46.91 52.74 -7.24
CA ARG A 406 47.97 52.26 -6.34
C ARG A 406 47.43 51.95 -4.93
N GLU A 407 46.41 52.69 -4.49
CA GLU A 407 45.73 52.50 -3.21
C GLU A 407 44.82 51.26 -3.25
N GLU A 408 44.07 51.07 -4.34
CA GLU A 408 43.22 49.89 -4.54
C GLU A 408 44.06 48.60 -4.59
N THR A 409 45.24 48.67 -5.21
CA THR A 409 46.19 47.56 -5.25
C THR A 409 46.72 47.22 -3.85
N ALA A 410 46.99 48.24 -3.02
CA ALA A 410 47.42 48.06 -1.63
C ALA A 410 46.31 47.44 -0.75
N VAL A 411 45.06 47.92 -0.89
CA VAL A 411 43.89 47.37 -0.19
C VAL A 411 43.64 45.91 -0.57
N ARG A 412 43.69 45.60 -1.88
CA ARG A 412 43.59 44.22 -2.36
C ARG A 412 44.69 43.32 -1.80
N GLY A 413 45.92 43.82 -1.68
CA GLY A 413 47.04 43.14 -1.06
C GLY A 413 46.79 42.81 0.43
N LEU A 414 46.26 43.76 1.20
CA LEU A 414 45.89 43.56 2.61
C LEU A 414 44.79 42.51 2.78
N LEU A 415 43.74 42.55 1.95
CA LEU A 415 42.65 41.57 1.98
C LEU A 415 43.13 40.16 1.65
N LEU A 416 43.98 40.01 0.62
CA LEU A 416 44.61 38.73 0.29
C LEU A 416 45.55 38.25 1.40
N GLY A 417 46.23 39.15 2.10
CA GLY A 417 46.99 38.84 3.31
C GLY A 417 46.13 38.25 4.41
N LYS A 418 44.95 38.84 4.66
CA LYS A 418 43.97 38.33 5.63
C LYS A 418 43.40 36.97 5.22
N VAL A 419 43.10 36.77 3.94
CA VAL A 419 42.68 35.46 3.39
C VAL A 419 43.73 34.38 3.68
N ARG A 420 45.02 34.63 3.41
CA ARG A 420 46.09 33.67 3.69
C ARG A 420 46.22 33.34 5.19
N ALA A 421 46.06 34.34 6.06
CA ALA A 421 46.11 34.14 7.51
C ALA A 421 44.96 33.23 7.98
N LEU A 422 43.74 33.48 7.49
CA LEU A 422 42.58 32.64 7.78
C LEU A 422 42.73 31.22 7.19
N GLU A 423 43.31 31.07 6.00
CA GLU A 423 43.60 29.75 5.41
C GLU A 423 44.62 28.95 6.23
N HIS A 424 45.64 29.61 6.79
CA HIS A 424 46.56 28.97 7.73
C HIS A 424 45.89 28.55 9.04
N LEU A 425 44.98 29.38 9.56
CA LEU A 425 44.20 29.03 10.76
C LEU A 425 43.28 27.83 10.48
N LEU A 426 42.61 27.82 9.33
CA LEU A 426 41.78 26.72 8.86
C LEU A 426 42.59 25.42 8.77
N ALA A 427 43.76 25.45 8.14
CA ALA A 427 44.61 24.27 7.97
C ALA A 427 45.05 23.69 9.33
N ARG A 428 45.42 24.55 10.30
CA ARG A 428 45.75 24.11 11.66
C ARG A 428 44.57 23.46 12.36
N ARG A 429 43.40 24.11 12.35
CA ARG A 429 42.17 23.60 12.99
C ARG A 429 41.73 22.27 12.39
N LEU A 430 41.79 22.16 11.06
CA LEU A 430 41.48 20.94 10.32
C LEU A 430 42.45 19.81 10.66
N HIS A 431 43.75 20.10 10.80
CA HIS A 431 44.75 19.11 11.19
C HIS A 431 44.54 18.62 12.63
N THR A 432 44.24 19.53 13.58
CA THR A 432 43.88 19.14 14.96
C THR A 432 42.60 18.29 15.00
N PHE A 433 41.59 18.63 14.21
CA PHE A 433 40.33 17.89 14.12
C PHE A 433 40.54 16.46 13.57
N HIS A 434 41.27 16.30 12.46
CA HIS A 434 41.59 14.97 11.93
C HIS A 434 42.45 14.14 12.89
N ARG A 435 43.34 14.79 13.65
CA ARG A 435 44.13 14.13 14.69
C ARG A 435 43.26 13.67 15.87
N GLN A 436 42.24 14.44 16.28
CA GLN A 436 41.28 14.05 17.32
C GLN A 436 40.44 12.84 16.90
N ILE A 437 39.88 12.85 15.68
CA ILE A 437 39.15 11.70 15.11
C ILE A 437 40.02 10.44 15.10
N SER A 438 41.29 10.57 14.68
CA SER A 438 42.25 9.46 14.69
C SER A 438 42.64 8.98 16.09
N GLN A 439 42.46 9.80 17.14
CA GLN A 439 42.69 9.42 18.54
C GLN A 439 41.43 8.82 19.18
N GLU A 440 40.22 9.28 18.83
CA GLU A 440 38.95 8.68 19.26
C GLU A 440 38.81 7.23 18.79
N ASP A 441 39.24 6.90 17.56
CA ASP A 441 39.34 5.51 17.07
C ASP A 441 40.21 4.62 17.97
N LYS A 442 41.19 5.19 18.70
CA LYS A 442 42.04 4.46 19.66
C LYS A 442 41.45 4.39 21.07
N ASN A 443 40.49 5.25 21.40
CA ASN A 443 39.85 5.34 22.73
C ASN A 443 38.49 4.62 22.81
N TRP A 444 38.20 3.73 21.84
CA TRP A 444 36.93 2.99 21.75
C TRP A 444 36.58 2.22 23.03
N GLU A 445 37.57 1.75 23.78
CA GLU A 445 37.39 1.03 25.05
C GLU A 445 36.76 1.90 26.14
N THR A 446 37.13 3.19 26.20
CA THR A 446 36.59 4.15 27.18
C THR A 446 35.16 4.55 26.81
N ASN A 447 34.89 4.79 25.52
CA ASN A 447 33.54 5.08 25.02
C ASN A 447 32.57 3.89 25.24
N ILE A 448 33.07 2.64 25.13
CA ILE A 448 32.27 1.45 25.48
C ILE A 448 31.91 1.44 26.96
N GLN A 449 32.84 1.79 27.86
CA GLN A 449 32.57 1.78 29.29
C GLN A 449 31.50 2.80 29.67
N GLU A 450 31.49 3.98 29.05
CA GLU A 450 30.43 4.99 29.24
C GLU A 450 29.07 4.51 28.69
N LEU A 451 29.06 3.97 27.47
CA LEU A 451 27.84 3.42 26.85
C LEU A 451 27.25 2.25 27.63
N GLN A 452 28.10 1.31 28.10
CA GLN A 452 27.68 0.15 28.89
C GLN A 452 27.11 0.53 30.25
N LYS A 453 27.61 1.62 30.86
CA LYS A 453 27.11 2.10 32.15
C LYS A 453 25.70 2.69 32.04
N LYS A 454 25.34 3.19 30.85
CA LYS A 454 24.04 3.81 30.54
C LYS A 454 23.03 2.83 29.93
N HIS A 455 23.48 1.76 29.25
CA HIS A 455 22.62 0.83 28.50
C HIS A 455 22.90 -0.64 28.87
N ARG A 456 22.29 -1.10 29.96
CA ARG A 456 22.31 -2.51 30.39
C ARG A 456 20.93 -3.10 30.15
N ILE A 457 20.84 -4.40 29.82
CA ILE A 457 19.55 -5.10 29.71
C ILE A 457 18.77 -4.84 30.99
N SER A 458 17.64 -4.12 30.88
CA SER A 458 16.82 -3.69 32.02
C SER A 458 16.22 -4.90 32.70
N ASP A 459 15.65 -5.84 31.94
CA ASP A 459 15.00 -7.02 32.50
C ASP A 459 15.26 -8.30 31.68
N LYS A 460 16.13 -9.17 32.21
CA LYS A 460 16.48 -10.46 31.60
C LYS A 460 15.37 -11.51 31.75
N ILE A 461 14.54 -11.40 32.78
CA ILE A 461 13.46 -12.34 33.05
C ILE A 461 12.35 -12.07 32.05
N LEU A 462 11.95 -10.80 31.90
CA LEU A 462 10.98 -10.40 30.89
C LEU A 462 11.46 -10.76 29.48
N LEU A 463 12.74 -10.51 29.16
CA LEU A 463 13.32 -10.89 27.86
C LEU A 463 13.18 -12.40 27.57
N THR A 464 13.46 -13.25 28.56
CA THR A 464 13.35 -14.71 28.39
C THR A 464 11.90 -15.13 28.19
N LYS A 465 10.96 -14.54 28.94
CA LYS A 465 9.52 -14.76 28.75
C LYS A 465 9.07 -14.34 27.34
N CYS A 466 9.48 -13.16 26.87
CA CYS A 466 9.15 -12.68 25.53
C CYS A 466 9.70 -13.60 24.43
N LEU A 467 10.97 -13.99 24.51
CA LEU A 467 11.60 -14.90 23.54
C LEU A 467 10.92 -16.28 23.53
N MET A 468 10.51 -16.79 24.70
CA MET A 468 9.79 -18.05 24.80
C MET A 468 8.42 -17.96 24.12
N VAL A 469 7.64 -16.92 24.39
CA VAL A 469 6.31 -16.74 23.78
C VAL A 469 6.41 -16.47 22.28
N LEU A 470 7.31 -15.57 21.87
CA LEU A 470 7.53 -15.27 20.45
C LEU A 470 7.99 -16.52 19.68
N GLY A 471 8.92 -17.29 20.26
CA GLY A 471 9.35 -18.57 19.69
C GLY A 471 8.22 -19.57 19.55
N PHE A 472 7.31 -19.64 20.53
CA PHE A 472 6.11 -20.48 20.46
C PHE A 472 5.12 -20.01 19.40
N VAL A 473 4.85 -18.71 19.29
CA VAL A 473 3.98 -18.12 18.27
C VAL A 473 4.51 -18.40 16.87
N ILE A 474 5.80 -18.15 16.63
CA ILE A 474 6.46 -18.45 15.35
C ILE A 474 6.38 -19.94 15.04
N PHE A 475 6.68 -20.80 16.02
CA PHE A 475 6.54 -22.24 15.86
C PHE A 475 5.11 -22.65 15.46
N MET A 476 4.10 -22.03 16.08
CA MET A 476 2.70 -22.32 15.79
C MET A 476 2.26 -21.84 14.39
N PHE A 477 2.81 -20.72 13.88
CA PHE A 477 2.61 -20.31 12.49
C PHE A 477 3.15 -21.35 11.50
N PHE A 478 4.36 -21.87 11.72
CA PHE A 478 4.89 -22.95 10.90
C PHE A 478 4.08 -24.24 11.05
N LEU A 479 3.65 -24.59 12.27
CA LEU A 479 2.84 -25.78 12.50
C LEU A 479 1.49 -25.72 11.78
N ASN A 480 0.86 -24.54 11.75
CA ASN A 480 -0.38 -24.29 11.02
C ASN A 480 -0.22 -24.45 9.49
N SER A 481 0.96 -24.20 8.95
CA SER A 481 1.32 -24.50 7.56
C SER A 481 1.49 -26.00 7.30
N PHE A 482 2.17 -26.72 8.19
CA PHE A 482 2.53 -28.13 7.94
C PHE A 482 1.46 -29.15 8.34
N VAL A 483 0.53 -28.80 9.25
CA VAL A 483 -0.45 -29.74 9.81
C VAL A 483 -1.87 -29.35 9.37
N PRO A 484 -2.46 -30.05 8.37
CA PRO A 484 -3.79 -29.75 7.83
C PRO A 484 -4.96 -29.91 8.81
N GLY A 485 -4.70 -30.38 10.04
CA GLY A 485 -5.71 -30.54 11.10
C GLY A 485 -5.84 -29.34 12.04
N VAL A 486 -4.87 -28.42 12.04
CA VAL A 486 -4.86 -27.25 12.92
C VAL A 486 -5.57 -26.09 12.23
N HIS A 487 -6.88 -25.96 12.45
CA HIS A 487 -7.73 -24.88 11.89
C HIS A 487 -7.66 -23.60 12.73
N LEU A 488 -6.48 -23.26 13.24
CA LEU A 488 -6.28 -21.99 13.94
C LEU A 488 -5.74 -20.98 12.93
N ASP A 489 -6.47 -19.90 12.74
CA ASP A 489 -6.01 -18.81 11.89
C ASP A 489 -4.83 -18.08 12.56
N LEU A 490 -3.97 -17.43 11.77
CA LEU A 490 -2.76 -16.77 12.24
C LEU A 490 -3.06 -15.62 13.23
N GLY A 491 -4.14 -14.87 13.00
CA GLY A 491 -4.61 -13.81 13.86
C GLY A 491 -4.93 -14.33 15.27
N TRP A 492 -5.60 -15.47 15.36
CA TRP A 492 -5.87 -16.12 16.64
C TRP A 492 -4.61 -16.57 17.36
N ILE A 493 -3.64 -17.15 16.64
CA ILE A 493 -2.36 -17.55 17.21
C ILE A 493 -1.62 -16.33 17.79
N ALA A 494 -1.61 -15.21 17.08
CA ALA A 494 -0.98 -13.97 17.52
C ALA A 494 -1.67 -13.37 18.76
N ILE A 495 -3.01 -13.29 18.76
CA ILE A 495 -3.77 -12.78 19.92
C ILE A 495 -3.56 -13.67 21.15
N LEU A 496 -3.64 -15.00 21.01
CA LEU A 496 -3.41 -15.92 22.12
C LEU A 496 -1.98 -15.80 22.67
N GLY A 497 -1.00 -15.64 21.79
CA GLY A 497 0.39 -15.35 22.17
C GLY A 497 0.52 -14.03 22.93
N ALA A 498 -0.11 -12.96 22.43
CA ALA A 498 -0.12 -11.65 23.07
C ALA A 498 -0.73 -11.72 24.48
N ILE A 499 -1.89 -12.35 24.62
CA ILE A 499 -2.56 -12.55 25.92
C ILE A 499 -1.67 -13.37 26.86
N TRP A 500 -1.05 -14.45 26.36
CA TRP A 500 -0.17 -15.28 27.17
C TRP A 500 1.05 -14.50 27.67
N LEU A 501 1.68 -13.69 26.81
CA LEU A 501 2.80 -12.85 27.21
C LEU A 501 2.36 -11.78 28.22
N LEU A 502 1.19 -11.19 28.03
CA LEU A 502 0.64 -10.17 28.94
C LEU A 502 0.46 -10.72 30.36
N ILE A 503 -0.09 -11.94 30.47
CA ILE A 503 -0.25 -12.64 31.74
C ILE A 503 1.11 -12.95 32.38
N LEU A 504 2.09 -13.40 31.58
CA LEU A 504 3.42 -13.74 32.09
C LEU A 504 4.24 -12.51 32.51
N ALA A 505 4.03 -11.37 31.85
CA ALA A 505 4.80 -10.17 32.09
C ALA A 505 4.39 -9.45 33.40
N ASP A 506 3.22 -9.78 33.97
CA ASP A 506 2.70 -9.22 35.23
C ASP A 506 2.78 -7.68 35.28
N ILE A 507 2.49 -7.05 34.14
CA ILE A 507 2.68 -5.61 33.96
C ILE A 507 1.51 -4.90 34.63
N HIS A 508 1.80 -4.26 35.76
CA HIS A 508 0.83 -3.46 36.52
C HIS A 508 0.30 -2.27 35.69
N ASP A 509 0.99 -1.92 34.60
CA ASP A 509 0.68 -0.83 33.67
C ASP A 509 0.32 -1.33 32.25
N PHE A 510 -0.72 -2.17 32.14
CA PHE A 510 -1.30 -2.57 30.84
C PHE A 510 -1.56 -1.38 29.89
N GLU A 511 -1.91 -0.23 30.46
CA GLU A 511 -2.17 1.02 29.75
C GLU A 511 -0.94 1.52 28.96
N ILE A 512 0.28 1.36 29.49
CA ILE A 512 1.52 1.75 28.79
C ILE A 512 1.69 0.92 27.52
N ILE A 513 1.39 -0.37 27.57
CA ILE A 513 1.47 -1.27 26.42
C ILE A 513 0.44 -0.84 25.36
N LEU A 514 -0.78 -0.52 25.79
CA LEU A 514 -1.84 -0.08 24.88
C LEU A 514 -1.54 1.25 24.19
N HIS A 515 -0.81 2.15 24.85
CA HIS A 515 -0.34 3.39 24.25
C HIS A 515 0.74 3.18 23.18
N ARG A 516 1.48 2.07 23.23
CA ARG A 516 2.47 1.70 22.21
C ARG A 516 1.87 1.03 20.98
N VAL A 517 0.63 0.51 21.08
CA VAL A 517 -0.08 -0.06 19.94
C VAL A 517 -0.45 1.05 18.96
N GLU A 518 -0.18 0.83 17.68
CA GLU A 518 -0.49 1.78 16.62
C GLU A 518 -1.97 1.73 16.20
N TRP A 519 -2.87 2.22 17.06
CA TRP A 519 -4.31 2.24 16.78
C TRP A 519 -4.67 2.92 15.46
N ALA A 520 -3.93 3.96 15.09
CA ALA A 520 -4.12 4.67 13.83
C ALA A 520 -3.83 3.78 12.61
N THR A 521 -2.86 2.86 12.73
CA THR A 521 -2.50 1.89 11.69
C THR A 521 -3.59 0.83 11.53
N LEU A 522 -4.13 0.30 12.64
CA LEU A 522 -5.25 -0.66 12.60
C LEU A 522 -6.53 -0.06 11.99
N LEU A 523 -6.89 1.16 12.40
CA LEU A 523 -8.03 1.88 11.82
C LEU A 523 -7.83 2.21 10.34
N PHE A 524 -6.59 2.50 9.95
CA PHE A 524 -6.23 2.74 8.55
C PHE A 524 -6.45 1.49 7.70
N PHE A 525 -6.01 0.31 8.15
CA PHE A 525 -6.26 -0.96 7.46
C PHE A 525 -7.74 -1.29 7.36
N ALA A 526 -8.50 -1.15 8.46
CA ALA A 526 -9.94 -1.38 8.44
C ALA A 526 -10.66 -0.50 7.41
N ALA A 527 -10.33 0.81 7.38
CA ALA A 527 -10.90 1.73 6.41
C ALA A 527 -10.46 1.42 4.97
N LEU A 528 -9.21 1.01 4.78
CA LEU A 528 -8.67 0.63 3.48
C LEU A 528 -9.33 -0.64 2.93
N PHE A 529 -9.59 -1.66 3.74
CA PHE A 529 -10.33 -2.85 3.29
C PHE A 529 -11.74 -2.49 2.80
N VAL A 530 -12.46 -1.67 3.56
CA VAL A 530 -13.77 -1.15 3.15
C VAL A 530 -13.68 -0.33 1.86
N LEU A 531 -12.68 0.56 1.76
CA LEU A 531 -12.43 1.33 0.54
C LEU A 531 -12.21 0.40 -0.64
N MET A 532 -11.31 -0.58 -0.52
CA MET A 532 -10.93 -1.45 -1.63
C MET A 532 -12.08 -2.32 -2.11
N GLU A 533 -12.85 -2.90 -1.20
CA GLU A 533 -14.01 -3.68 -1.57
C GLU A 533 -15.09 -2.80 -2.23
N ALA A 534 -15.29 -1.58 -1.73
CA ALA A 534 -16.19 -0.64 -2.37
C ALA A 534 -15.74 -0.26 -3.80
N LEU A 535 -14.43 -0.11 -4.04
CA LEU A 535 -13.89 0.14 -5.38
C LEU A 535 -14.00 -1.10 -6.30
N ALA A 536 -13.94 -2.31 -5.74
CA ALA A 536 -14.20 -3.55 -6.48
C ALA A 536 -15.66 -3.59 -6.98
N HIS A 537 -16.62 -3.25 -6.12
CA HIS A 537 -18.02 -3.10 -6.54
C HIS A 537 -18.21 -2.02 -7.62
N LEU A 538 -17.32 -1.01 -7.70
CA LEU A 538 -17.31 0.00 -8.77
C LEU A 538 -16.58 -0.43 -10.06
N HIS A 539 -16.24 -1.71 -10.19
CA HIS A 539 -15.62 -2.35 -11.37
C HIS A 539 -14.17 -1.91 -11.63
N LEU A 540 -13.51 -1.24 -10.67
CA LEU A 540 -12.14 -0.79 -10.84
C LEU A 540 -11.16 -1.97 -10.97
N ILE A 541 -11.37 -3.00 -10.16
CA ILE A 541 -10.47 -4.15 -10.07
C ILE A 541 -10.53 -4.97 -11.36
N GLU A 542 -11.74 -5.26 -11.87
CA GLU A 542 -11.92 -5.94 -13.16
C GLU A 542 -11.30 -5.13 -14.28
N TYR A 543 -11.51 -3.81 -14.33
CA TYR A 543 -10.93 -2.95 -15.36
C TYR A 543 -9.40 -3.01 -15.37
N VAL A 544 -8.74 -2.88 -14.21
CA VAL A 544 -7.27 -2.95 -14.12
C VAL A 544 -6.77 -4.35 -14.46
N GLY A 545 -7.49 -5.39 -14.03
CA GLY A 545 -7.21 -6.79 -14.36
C GLY A 545 -7.24 -7.05 -15.86
N GLU A 546 -8.30 -6.62 -16.55
CA GLU A 546 -8.47 -6.75 -17.99
C GLU A 546 -7.36 -6.00 -18.76
N GLN A 547 -7.04 -4.76 -18.39
CA GLN A 547 -5.97 -4.02 -19.03
C GLN A 547 -4.61 -4.70 -18.86
N THR A 548 -4.35 -5.26 -17.68
CA THR A 548 -3.12 -6.00 -17.40
C THR A 548 -3.08 -7.32 -18.18
N ALA A 549 -4.21 -8.03 -18.26
CA ALA A 549 -4.36 -9.25 -19.04
C ALA A 549 -4.10 -9.01 -20.52
N LEU A 550 -4.63 -7.91 -21.09
CA LEU A 550 -4.40 -7.54 -22.49
C LEU A 550 -2.91 -7.35 -22.80
N LEU A 551 -2.15 -6.70 -21.91
CA LEU A 551 -0.70 -6.52 -22.07
C LEU A 551 0.05 -7.85 -22.04
N ILE A 552 -0.36 -8.77 -21.16
CA ILE A 552 0.26 -10.11 -21.04
C ILE A 552 -0.10 -10.98 -22.25
N LYS A 553 -1.33 -10.90 -22.75
CA LYS A 553 -1.83 -11.66 -23.91
C LYS A 553 -1.12 -11.28 -25.22
N MET A 554 -0.46 -10.12 -25.30
CA MET A 554 0.37 -9.74 -26.47
C MET A 554 1.62 -10.63 -26.64
N VAL A 555 1.98 -11.38 -25.60
CA VAL A 555 3.18 -12.22 -25.57
C VAL A 555 2.79 -13.71 -25.72
N PRO A 556 3.64 -14.54 -26.38
CA PRO A 556 3.45 -15.99 -26.46
C PRO A 556 3.20 -16.66 -25.10
N GLU A 557 2.42 -17.74 -25.08
CA GLU A 557 1.98 -18.44 -23.86
C GLU A 557 3.15 -18.87 -22.95
N ASP A 558 4.26 -19.32 -23.54
CA ASP A 558 5.48 -19.75 -22.85
C ASP A 558 6.17 -18.62 -22.07
N GLN A 559 5.90 -17.36 -22.41
CA GLN A 559 6.54 -16.18 -21.85
C GLN A 559 5.60 -15.31 -21.02
N ARG A 560 4.33 -15.71 -20.86
CA ARG A 560 3.33 -14.95 -20.10
C ARG A 560 3.72 -14.79 -18.63
N LEU A 561 4.17 -15.87 -17.98
CA LEU A 561 4.60 -15.83 -16.56
C LEU A 561 5.80 -14.90 -16.36
N THR A 562 6.81 -15.00 -17.24
CA THR A 562 7.97 -14.10 -17.24
C THR A 562 7.55 -12.64 -17.34
N THR A 563 6.67 -12.34 -18.30
CA THR A 563 6.17 -10.97 -18.54
C THR A 563 5.37 -10.47 -17.35
N ALA A 564 4.51 -11.31 -16.77
CA ALA A 564 3.71 -10.96 -15.60
C ALA A 564 4.59 -10.68 -14.37
N ILE A 565 5.59 -11.52 -14.07
CA ILE A 565 6.53 -11.27 -12.96
C ILE A 565 7.27 -9.95 -13.15
N ILE A 566 7.82 -9.68 -14.35
CA ILE A 566 8.54 -8.44 -14.64
C ILE A 566 7.60 -7.24 -14.48
N LEU A 567 6.40 -7.30 -15.05
CA LEU A 567 5.43 -6.22 -15.00
C LEU A 567 5.00 -5.95 -13.55
N VAL A 568 4.64 -6.99 -12.80
CA VAL A 568 4.18 -6.85 -11.41
C VAL A 568 5.29 -6.31 -10.52
N VAL A 569 6.54 -6.82 -10.60
CA VAL A 569 7.65 -6.29 -9.78
C VAL A 569 7.87 -4.81 -10.04
N TRP A 570 7.95 -4.39 -11.30
CA TRP A 570 8.30 -3.00 -11.64
C TRP A 570 7.16 -2.01 -11.46
N VAL A 571 5.93 -2.39 -11.83
CA VAL A 571 4.75 -1.56 -11.55
C VAL A 571 4.61 -1.38 -10.04
N SER A 572 4.76 -2.46 -9.27
CA SER A 572 4.69 -2.40 -7.82
C SER A 572 5.82 -1.58 -7.20
N ALA A 573 7.05 -1.74 -7.69
CA ALA A 573 8.19 -0.98 -7.19
C ALA A 573 8.07 0.52 -7.44
N ILE A 574 7.67 0.90 -8.65
CA ILE A 574 7.52 2.32 -9.01
C ILE A 574 6.32 2.92 -8.28
N ALA A 575 5.17 2.24 -8.25
CA ALA A 575 3.99 2.73 -7.55
C ALA A 575 4.25 2.86 -6.04
N SER A 576 4.85 1.84 -5.42
CA SER A 576 5.22 1.86 -4.00
C SER A 576 6.35 2.85 -3.67
N SER A 577 7.12 3.29 -4.66
CA SER A 577 8.06 4.41 -4.45
C SER A 577 7.34 5.75 -4.28
N LEU A 578 6.10 5.88 -4.74
CA LEU A 578 5.32 7.12 -4.68
C LEU A 578 4.19 7.07 -3.66
N ILE A 579 3.69 5.86 -3.40
CA ILE A 579 2.53 5.55 -2.56
C ILE A 579 3.01 4.59 -1.46
N ASP A 580 2.49 4.72 -0.25
CA ASP A 580 2.80 3.77 0.84
C ASP A 580 2.54 2.32 0.37
N ASN A 581 3.44 1.40 0.73
CA ASN A 581 3.46 0.00 0.27
C ASN A 581 2.18 -0.77 0.67
N ILE A 582 1.55 -0.36 1.77
CA ILE A 582 0.32 -0.93 2.32
C ILE A 582 -0.90 -0.77 1.40
N PRO A 583 -1.38 0.46 1.13
CA PRO A 583 -2.58 0.64 0.32
C PRO A 583 -2.37 0.14 -1.10
N PHE A 584 -1.16 0.27 -1.64
CA PHE A 584 -0.86 -0.28 -2.95
C PHE A 584 -1.03 -1.81 -2.99
N THR A 585 -0.46 -2.54 -2.02
CA THR A 585 -0.56 -4.01 -1.98
C THR A 585 -2.01 -4.48 -1.84
N ALA A 586 -2.78 -3.84 -0.96
CA ALA A 586 -4.19 -4.15 -0.78
C ALA A 586 -5.00 -3.97 -2.09
N THR A 587 -4.64 -3.00 -2.92
CA THR A 587 -5.29 -2.80 -4.23
C THR A 587 -4.93 -3.86 -5.26
N MET A 588 -3.69 -4.32 -5.24
CA MET A 588 -3.18 -5.21 -6.29
C MET A 588 -3.50 -6.68 -6.05
N ILE A 589 -3.66 -7.13 -4.80
CA ILE A 589 -4.06 -8.52 -4.50
C ILE A 589 -5.30 -8.95 -5.30
N PRO A 590 -6.46 -8.27 -5.22
CA PRO A 590 -7.65 -8.70 -5.95
C PRO A 590 -7.47 -8.58 -7.48
N VAL A 591 -6.71 -7.60 -7.97
CA VAL A 591 -6.36 -7.46 -9.40
C VAL A 591 -5.58 -8.68 -9.90
N LEU A 592 -4.55 -9.09 -9.16
CA LEU A 592 -3.71 -10.24 -9.53
C LEU A 592 -4.43 -11.57 -9.36
N LEU A 593 -5.36 -11.66 -8.39
CA LEU A 593 -6.25 -12.81 -8.24
C LEU A 593 -7.17 -12.96 -9.44
N ASN A 594 -7.82 -11.88 -9.87
CA ASN A 594 -8.68 -11.88 -11.06
C ASN A 594 -7.88 -12.28 -12.31
N LEU A 595 -6.67 -11.73 -12.47
CA LEU A 595 -5.76 -12.08 -13.55
C LEU A 595 -5.33 -13.56 -13.54
N SER A 596 -5.09 -14.14 -12.36
CA SER A 596 -4.71 -15.54 -12.21
C SER A 596 -5.88 -16.49 -12.50
N GLN A 597 -7.11 -16.07 -12.18
CA GLN A 597 -8.33 -16.84 -12.41
C GLN A 597 -8.88 -16.71 -13.84
N ASP A 598 -8.41 -15.74 -14.65
CA ASP A 598 -8.79 -15.63 -16.06
C ASP A 598 -8.36 -16.91 -16.83
N PRO A 599 -9.32 -17.69 -17.37
CA PRO A 599 -9.05 -18.91 -18.11
C PRO A 599 -8.13 -18.71 -19.31
N GLU A 600 -8.17 -17.53 -19.93
CA GLU A 600 -7.39 -17.21 -21.12
C GLU A 600 -5.92 -16.89 -20.82
N VAL A 601 -5.61 -16.48 -19.57
CA VAL A 601 -4.26 -16.10 -19.12
C VAL A 601 -3.58 -17.22 -18.34
N SER A 602 -4.35 -17.92 -17.48
CA SER A 602 -3.97 -19.14 -16.76
C SER A 602 -2.58 -19.07 -16.07
N LEU A 603 -2.35 -18.00 -15.30
CA LEU A 603 -1.11 -17.80 -14.54
C LEU A 603 -1.23 -18.31 -13.10
N PRO A 604 -0.15 -18.89 -12.52
CA PRO A 604 -0.13 -19.24 -11.10
C PRO A 604 -0.16 -17.97 -10.22
N ALA A 605 -1.07 -17.93 -9.24
CA ALA A 605 -1.17 -16.82 -8.29
C ALA A 605 0.09 -16.64 -7.42
N PRO A 606 0.74 -17.69 -6.87
CA PRO A 606 1.82 -17.49 -5.90
C PRO A 606 3.03 -16.69 -6.43
N PRO A 607 3.56 -16.96 -7.64
CA PRO A 607 4.65 -16.15 -8.21
C PRO A 607 4.29 -14.67 -8.39
N LEU A 608 3.03 -14.36 -8.72
CA LEU A 608 2.55 -12.98 -8.84
C LEU A 608 2.49 -12.29 -7.48
N MET A 609 2.12 -13.02 -6.43
CA MET A 609 2.09 -12.50 -5.07
C MET A 609 3.50 -12.28 -4.50
N TYR A 610 4.46 -13.15 -4.79
CA TYR A 610 5.87 -12.91 -4.45
C TYR A 610 6.44 -11.71 -5.21
N ALA A 611 6.07 -11.54 -6.49
CA ALA A 611 6.41 -10.37 -7.29
C ALA A 611 5.83 -9.08 -6.71
N LEU A 612 4.56 -9.11 -6.27
CA LEU A 612 3.89 -7.99 -5.60
C LEU A 612 4.59 -7.66 -4.27
N ALA A 613 4.84 -8.66 -3.42
CA ALA A 613 5.51 -8.47 -2.13
C ALA A 613 6.91 -7.86 -2.30
N LEU A 614 7.77 -8.44 -3.16
CA LEU A 614 9.11 -7.89 -3.41
C LEU A 614 9.03 -6.49 -4.05
N GLY A 615 8.15 -6.29 -5.03
CA GLY A 615 7.99 -5.00 -5.68
C GLY A 615 7.52 -3.92 -4.69
N ALA A 616 6.50 -4.19 -3.89
CA ALA A 616 5.95 -3.24 -2.92
C ALA A 616 6.97 -2.93 -1.79
N CYS A 617 7.55 -3.93 -1.15
CA CYS A 617 8.44 -3.73 0.00
C CYS A 617 9.78 -3.12 -0.40
N LEU A 618 10.36 -3.52 -1.54
CA LEU A 618 11.62 -2.93 -2.03
C LEU A 618 11.38 -1.56 -2.67
N GLY A 619 10.24 -1.38 -3.34
CA GLY A 619 9.79 -0.13 -3.96
C GLY A 619 9.70 1.03 -2.97
N GLY A 620 9.26 0.76 -1.74
CA GLY A 620 9.19 1.74 -0.66
C GLY A 620 10.54 2.39 -0.31
N ASN A 621 11.67 1.78 -0.70
CA ASN A 621 13.00 2.39 -0.56
C ASN A 621 13.30 3.47 -1.60
N GLY A 622 12.50 3.58 -2.66
CA GLY A 622 12.75 4.52 -3.75
C GLY A 622 12.68 5.99 -3.31
N THR A 623 11.77 6.33 -2.40
CA THR A 623 11.58 7.69 -1.92
C THR A 623 11.28 7.76 -0.42
N LEU A 624 11.35 8.96 0.15
CA LEU A 624 11.09 9.19 1.57
C LEU A 624 9.63 8.89 1.97
N ILE A 625 8.69 9.01 1.04
CA ILE A 625 7.24 8.81 1.29
C ILE A 625 6.75 7.41 0.92
N GLY A 626 7.59 6.61 0.24
CA GLY A 626 7.19 5.29 -0.28
C GLY A 626 6.94 4.23 0.79
N ALA A 627 7.41 4.43 2.02
CA ALA A 627 7.08 3.58 3.14
C ALA A 627 6.90 4.39 4.41
N SER A 628 5.89 4.03 5.20
CA SER A 628 5.63 4.67 6.50
C SER A 628 6.84 4.68 7.46
N ALA A 629 7.64 3.61 7.47
CA ALA A 629 8.86 3.52 8.27
C ALA A 629 9.87 4.65 7.93
N ASN A 630 9.97 5.03 6.66
CA ASN A 630 10.86 6.10 6.20
C ASN A 630 10.47 7.45 6.82
N VAL A 631 9.17 7.76 6.81
CA VAL A 631 8.60 9.00 7.37
C VAL A 631 8.76 9.02 8.88
N VAL A 632 8.50 7.90 9.56
CA VAL A 632 8.66 7.78 11.02
C VAL A 632 10.11 8.02 11.44
N CYS A 633 11.08 7.40 10.76
CA CYS A 633 12.49 7.63 11.04
C CYS A 633 12.90 9.09 10.81
N ALA A 634 12.46 9.69 9.70
CA ALA A 634 12.71 11.10 9.42
C ALA A 634 12.11 12.02 10.49
N GLY A 635 10.89 11.72 10.97
CA GLY A 635 10.23 12.46 12.05
C GLY A 635 11.01 12.38 13.37
N ILE A 636 11.47 11.19 13.77
CA ILE A 636 12.30 11.04 14.99
C ILE A 636 13.65 11.75 14.82
N ALA A 637 14.26 11.64 13.64
CA ALA A 637 15.52 12.30 13.35
C ALA A 637 15.38 13.84 13.44
N GLU A 638 14.29 14.40 12.91
CA GLU A 638 13.95 15.82 13.01
C GLU A 638 13.78 16.27 14.47
N GLN A 639 13.07 15.48 15.30
CA GLN A 639 12.91 15.76 16.73
C GLN A 639 14.25 15.82 17.49
N HIS A 640 15.26 15.10 17.01
CA HIS A 640 16.62 15.10 17.57
C HIS A 640 17.56 16.11 16.89
N GLY A 641 17.08 16.91 15.93
CA GLY A 641 17.88 17.92 15.22
C GLY A 641 18.70 17.38 14.04
N TYR A 642 18.47 16.13 13.62
CA TYR A 642 19.15 15.45 12.52
C TYR A 642 18.20 15.15 11.34
N GLY A 643 17.29 16.06 11.04
CA GLY A 643 16.42 15.96 9.87
C GLY A 643 17.17 15.72 8.56
N PHE A 644 16.62 14.86 7.71
CA PHE A 644 17.09 14.68 6.33
C PHE A 644 15.97 14.93 5.33
N SER A 645 16.33 15.58 4.25
CA SER A 645 15.41 15.97 3.18
C SER A 645 15.04 14.81 2.26
N PHE A 646 13.91 14.93 1.56
CA PHE A 646 13.50 14.01 0.51
C PHE A 646 14.63 13.71 -0.49
N MET A 647 15.37 14.74 -0.92
CA MET A 647 16.45 14.59 -1.90
C MET A 647 17.70 13.89 -1.33
N GLU A 648 17.95 14.01 -0.03
CA GLU A 648 19.01 13.25 0.63
C GLU A 648 18.68 11.77 0.69
N PHE A 649 17.43 11.42 1.01
CA PHE A 649 16.94 10.06 0.97
C PHE A 649 16.93 9.50 -0.46
N PHE A 650 16.28 10.19 -1.40
CA PHE A 650 16.11 9.76 -2.78
C PHE A 650 17.43 9.41 -3.48
N ARG A 651 18.49 10.22 -3.24
CA ARG A 651 19.81 9.99 -3.84
C ARG A 651 20.44 8.66 -3.43
N LEU A 652 20.07 8.13 -2.27
CA LEU A 652 20.55 6.84 -1.79
C LEU A 652 19.52 5.72 -2.01
N GLY A 653 18.26 5.99 -1.66
CA GLY A 653 17.15 5.05 -1.73
C GLY A 653 16.83 4.61 -3.16
N PHE A 654 16.73 5.54 -4.11
CA PHE A 654 16.35 5.20 -5.48
C PHE A 654 17.35 4.25 -6.19
N PRO A 655 18.69 4.48 -6.14
CA PRO A 655 19.64 3.50 -6.65
C PRO A 655 19.57 2.14 -5.93
N MET A 656 19.33 2.13 -4.61
CA MET A 656 19.19 0.89 -3.85
C MET A 656 17.95 0.12 -4.29
N MET A 657 16.80 0.80 -4.47
CA MET A 657 15.55 0.23 -4.99
C MET A 657 15.77 -0.41 -6.36
N LEU A 658 16.42 0.29 -7.31
CA LEU A 658 16.64 -0.26 -8.65
C LEU A 658 17.41 -1.59 -8.62
N VAL A 659 18.48 -1.65 -7.82
CA VAL A 659 19.31 -2.87 -7.74
C VAL A 659 18.60 -3.96 -6.96
N SER A 660 17.98 -3.66 -5.82
CA SER A 660 17.27 -4.65 -5.04
C SER A 660 16.09 -5.25 -5.81
N CYS A 661 15.29 -4.43 -6.50
CA CYS A 661 14.20 -4.90 -7.37
C CYS A 661 14.73 -5.71 -8.55
N THR A 662 15.85 -5.32 -9.17
CA THR A 662 16.45 -6.09 -10.27
C THR A 662 16.92 -7.47 -9.78
N VAL A 663 17.59 -7.53 -8.63
CA VAL A 663 18.04 -8.80 -8.04
C VAL A 663 16.85 -9.67 -7.65
N GLY A 664 15.82 -9.08 -7.03
CA GLY A 664 14.58 -9.78 -6.68
C GLY A 664 13.85 -10.33 -7.90
N MET A 665 13.74 -9.54 -8.97
CA MET A 665 13.17 -9.97 -10.25
C MET A 665 13.97 -11.15 -10.84
N CYS A 666 15.30 -11.03 -10.92
CA CYS A 666 16.15 -12.12 -11.42
C CYS A 666 15.98 -13.41 -10.58
N TYR A 667 15.89 -13.28 -9.26
CA TYR A 667 15.63 -14.41 -8.38
C TYR A 667 14.28 -15.06 -8.68
N LEU A 668 13.19 -14.29 -8.77
CA LEU A 668 11.85 -14.84 -9.08
C LEU A 668 11.80 -15.50 -10.46
N LEU A 669 12.44 -14.92 -11.47
CA LEU A 669 12.51 -15.52 -12.80
C LEU A 669 13.26 -16.86 -12.76
N VAL A 670 14.37 -16.93 -12.04
CA VAL A 670 15.11 -18.19 -11.89
C VAL A 670 14.29 -19.22 -11.10
N ALA A 671 13.67 -18.83 -10.00
CA ALA A 671 12.89 -19.74 -9.15
C ALA A 671 11.65 -20.29 -9.88
N HIS A 672 10.84 -19.42 -10.48
CA HIS A 672 9.53 -19.82 -11.01
C HIS A 672 9.55 -20.19 -12.49
N VAL A 673 10.37 -19.53 -13.32
CA VAL A 673 10.41 -19.79 -14.77
C VAL A 673 11.44 -20.87 -15.11
N VAL A 674 12.63 -20.83 -14.49
CA VAL A 674 13.71 -21.78 -14.82
C VAL A 674 13.61 -23.06 -13.99
N MET A 675 13.40 -22.95 -12.67
CA MET A 675 13.33 -24.11 -11.76
C MET A 675 11.91 -24.67 -11.59
N GLY A 676 10.88 -23.91 -11.96
CA GLY A 676 9.48 -24.32 -11.79
C GLY A 676 9.04 -24.45 -10.33
N TRP A 677 9.70 -23.74 -9.41
CA TRP A 677 9.37 -23.75 -7.98
C TRP A 677 8.16 -22.84 -7.72
N ASN A 678 6.96 -23.28 -8.12
CA ASN A 678 5.70 -22.51 -7.98
C ASN A 678 4.99 -22.76 -6.65
#